data_AF-A0A961NDF7-F1
#
_entry.id   AF-A0A961NDF7-F1
#
_cell.length_a   1.000
_cell.length_b   1.000
_cell.length_c   1.000
_cell.angle_alpha   90.00
_cell.angle_beta   90.00
_cell.angle_gamma   90.00
#
_symmetry.space_group_name_H-M   'P 1'
#
loop_
_entity.id
_entity.type
_entity.pdbx_description
1 polymer ?
#
loop_
_entity_poly.entity_id
_entity_poly.type
_entity_poly.pdbx_seq_one_letter_code
_entity_poly.pdbx_strand_id
1 'polypeptide(L)'
;MVMKTPGVYIVEKNAFPNSVVQVATAVPAFIGYTQTAMNGNVSLHETPWPITSLADYHTYFGGAPEPYFTLVDFAERSGPQPYAEDADTAKPAELPQAVFTANGPRGPEKFELRQINPAYALYGAMRLFFANGGGKCYVTSIGSYDDEIDGEKMTDAIIRLQKEPEPTMVVIPETTRLTRQAAAAVQSAMLAHCGDVMRNRFAILDIHGGYLDERSPRGDPIARFRYDVGTKQLDYAAAYYPWLDTSVYQPRDFTYENIVLESRNKFISLLKRSVKSDPKIVPEIKKVGTAVLSGDFTISVQSGGETVLKPGDISAADDSTEAAKLSYAVIAKEGQVPGALIRKGSSDPVEGFTQKEIEDGAISFKHDPAKGDQGQFDVIVTDEEGVQTSARTIAIVTGNAVLALPDVIKGTKASVDVSETGADAGSVLLVGADPVDEIAVAKADADVIAAQKAVDDKGDKATDADRKKVEDAARAAVAKVKGKTLTLPGAGVWQVEGNAVTFAPDPAFRGAEVAVKYTIAVKGAVSAPKDVKILLDGIADKAPAADPATATIDKTMRAVVPLYNDVMNAITRYMNAMSPGAAMAGIYTMVDNSRGVWKAPANVSVSAVTGPMVNINHQQQEDLNVSTTGKSINAIRPFVGEGTLVWGARTLDGNSLDWRYINVRRTMIMIEESIRLAAKAYVFEPNTANTWVTIRSMIENFLTSVWKAGGLAGSVPTDAFSVHCGLGETMTANDILEGKLLITVLVAVTRPAEFIEVTFMQQMQKS
;
A
#
# COMPACT_ATOMS: atom_id res chain seq x y z
N MET A 1 -42.31 -35.97 14.06
CA MET A 1 -43.27 -36.78 13.27
C MET A 1 -44.09 -37.62 14.24
N VAL A 2 -45.41 -37.50 14.25
CA VAL A 2 -46.28 -38.32 15.12
C VAL A 2 -46.51 -39.67 14.42
N MET A 3 -45.96 -40.75 14.98
CA MET A 3 -46.05 -42.10 14.42
C MET A 3 -47.46 -42.67 14.67
N LYS A 4 -48.14 -43.16 13.61
CA LYS A 4 -49.56 -43.57 13.67
C LYS A 4 -49.81 -45.08 13.49
N THR A 5 -48.77 -45.90 13.30
CA THR A 5 -48.91 -47.34 13.08
C THR A 5 -47.78 -48.16 13.71
N PRO A 6 -48.06 -49.36 14.25
CA PRO A 6 -47.02 -50.25 14.78
C PRO A 6 -46.11 -50.77 13.66
N GLY A 7 -44.80 -50.56 13.80
CA GLY A 7 -43.76 -51.00 12.85
C GLY A 7 -42.36 -50.56 13.31
N VAL A 8 -41.31 -51.10 12.68
CA VAL A 8 -39.92 -50.67 12.90
C VAL A 8 -39.60 -49.53 11.92
N TYR A 9 -39.21 -48.37 12.45
CA TYR A 9 -38.79 -47.21 11.66
C TYR A 9 -37.29 -47.00 11.83
N ILE A 10 -36.54 -46.98 10.72
CA ILE A 10 -35.14 -46.57 10.71
C ILE A 10 -35.10 -45.10 10.34
N VAL A 11 -34.57 -44.27 11.25
CA VAL A 11 -34.31 -42.86 11.01
C VAL A 11 -32.80 -42.69 10.94
N GLU A 12 -32.27 -42.49 9.73
CA GLU A 12 -30.88 -42.02 9.58
C GLU A 12 -30.83 -40.57 10.02
N LYS A 13 -30.32 -40.34 11.23
CA LYS A 13 -29.81 -39.04 11.63
C LYS A 13 -28.34 -38.99 11.26
N ASN A 14 -27.91 -37.90 10.64
CA ASN A 14 -26.50 -37.64 10.41
C ASN A 14 -25.78 -37.67 11.76
N ALA A 15 -24.91 -38.66 11.97
CA ALA A 15 -24.36 -39.00 13.29
C ALA A 15 -23.14 -38.15 13.69
N PHE A 16 -22.67 -37.28 12.79
CA PHE A 16 -21.51 -36.43 13.02
C PHE A 16 -21.96 -34.99 13.27
N PRO A 17 -21.74 -34.44 14.48
CA PRO A 17 -21.87 -33.01 14.72
C PRO A 17 -20.96 -32.22 13.78
N ASN A 18 -21.29 -30.95 13.52
CA ASN A 18 -20.30 -30.01 13.00
C ASN A 18 -19.05 -30.04 13.90
N SER A 19 -17.87 -30.15 13.31
CA SER A 19 -16.60 -30.11 14.04
C SER A 19 -16.14 -28.68 14.21
N VAL A 20 -15.57 -28.33 15.36
CA VAL A 20 -14.81 -27.07 15.47
C VAL A 20 -13.55 -27.20 14.61
N VAL A 21 -13.42 -26.31 13.63
CA VAL A 21 -12.20 -26.18 12.83
C VAL A 21 -11.37 -25.08 13.45
N GLN A 22 -10.07 -25.35 13.61
CA GLN A 22 -9.12 -24.34 14.07
C GLN A 22 -9.07 -23.17 13.08
N VAL A 23 -9.24 -21.95 13.59
CA VAL A 23 -9.07 -20.74 12.77
C VAL A 23 -7.60 -20.46 12.47
N ALA A 24 -7.35 -19.70 11.40
CA ALA A 24 -6.01 -19.21 11.10
C ALA A 24 -5.47 -18.40 12.30
N THR A 25 -4.17 -18.50 12.56
CA THR A 25 -3.50 -17.77 13.65
C THR A 25 -2.44 -16.79 13.13
N ALA A 26 -2.08 -16.91 11.85
CA ALA A 26 -0.88 -16.36 11.24
C ALA A 26 -1.19 -15.54 9.97
N VAL A 27 -2.16 -14.63 10.03
CA VAL A 27 -2.54 -13.76 8.91
C VAL A 27 -2.42 -12.29 9.36
N PRO A 28 -1.27 -11.64 9.17
CA PRO A 28 -1.12 -10.23 9.50
C PRO A 28 -1.83 -9.35 8.47
N ALA A 29 -2.32 -8.21 8.92
CA ALA A 29 -2.72 -7.09 8.09
C ALA A 29 -1.72 -5.95 8.24
N PHE A 30 -1.17 -5.52 7.11
CA PHE A 30 -0.29 -4.37 6.97
C PHE A 30 -1.05 -3.18 6.41
N ILE A 31 -0.82 -2.01 6.97
CA ILE A 31 -1.40 -0.74 6.52
C ILE A 31 -0.23 0.21 6.24
N GLY A 32 -0.26 0.87 5.08
CA GLY A 32 0.78 1.83 4.70
C GLY A 32 0.66 2.32 3.26
N TYR A 33 1.71 2.97 2.77
CA TYR A 33 1.75 3.59 1.44
C TYR A 33 2.42 2.65 0.44
N THR A 34 1.92 2.65 -0.79
CA THR A 34 2.38 1.77 -1.87
C THR A 34 2.65 2.56 -3.15
N GLN A 35 3.37 2.00 -4.11
CA GLN A 35 3.60 2.69 -5.39
C GLN A 35 2.30 2.82 -6.19
N THR A 36 1.56 1.72 -6.25
CA THR A 36 0.26 1.60 -6.92
C THR A 36 -0.70 0.82 -6.04
N ALA A 37 -1.97 0.73 -6.41
CA ALA A 37 -2.93 -0.16 -5.75
C ALA A 37 -3.95 -0.60 -6.80
N MET A 38 -3.62 -1.61 -7.60
CA MET A 38 -4.41 -2.04 -8.76
C MET A 38 -4.43 -3.56 -8.90
N ASN A 39 -5.57 -4.10 -9.32
CA ASN A 39 -5.71 -5.47 -9.82
C ASN A 39 -6.28 -5.41 -11.24
N GLY A 40 -5.41 -5.42 -12.24
CA GLY A 40 -5.79 -5.08 -13.60
C GLY A 40 -6.33 -3.65 -13.66
N ASN A 41 -7.59 -3.49 -14.06
CA ASN A 41 -8.27 -2.18 -14.12
C ASN A 41 -9.07 -1.84 -12.86
N VAL A 42 -9.01 -2.69 -11.82
CA VAL A 42 -9.74 -2.47 -10.56
C VAL A 42 -8.81 -1.83 -9.54
N SER A 43 -9.17 -0.65 -9.04
CA SER A 43 -8.43 -0.01 -7.94
C SER A 43 -8.57 -0.80 -6.64
N LEU A 44 -7.44 -0.95 -5.94
CA LEU A 44 -7.33 -1.52 -4.60
C LEU A 44 -7.07 -0.45 -3.54
N HIS A 45 -7.14 0.84 -3.90
CA HIS A 45 -6.94 1.93 -2.95
C HIS A 45 -7.92 1.80 -1.77
N GLU A 46 -7.40 1.95 -0.54
CA GLU A 46 -8.13 1.80 0.72
C GLU A 46 -8.85 0.45 0.92
N THR A 47 -8.56 -0.53 0.07
CA THR A 47 -9.20 -1.85 0.11
C THR A 47 -8.19 -2.87 0.66
N PRO A 48 -8.47 -3.51 1.80
CA PRO A 48 -7.63 -4.61 2.28
C PRO A 48 -7.60 -5.74 1.24
N TRP A 49 -6.40 -6.10 0.79
CA TRP A 49 -6.22 -7.11 -0.25
C TRP A 49 -5.27 -8.22 0.21
N PRO A 50 -5.65 -9.50 0.06
CA PRO A 50 -4.80 -10.62 0.46
C PRO A 50 -3.69 -10.87 -0.57
N ILE A 51 -2.48 -11.11 -0.08
CA ILE A 51 -1.32 -11.53 -0.86
C ILE A 51 -0.63 -12.72 -0.17
N THR A 52 0.15 -13.49 -0.93
CA THR A 52 0.86 -14.67 -0.42
C THR A 52 2.36 -14.61 -0.61
N SER A 53 2.84 -13.65 -1.41
CA SER A 53 4.26 -13.49 -1.73
C SER A 53 4.64 -12.03 -1.99
N LEU A 54 5.95 -11.75 -2.01
CA LEU A 54 6.45 -10.44 -2.45
C LEU A 54 6.18 -10.20 -3.95
N ALA A 55 6.07 -11.25 -4.76
CA ALA A 55 5.71 -11.11 -6.17
C ALA A 55 4.24 -10.66 -6.33
N ASP A 56 3.33 -11.16 -5.48
CA ASP A 56 1.97 -10.65 -5.42
C ASP A 56 1.97 -9.18 -4.99
N TYR A 57 2.80 -8.82 -4.00
CA TYR A 57 2.95 -7.41 -3.60
C TYR A 57 3.37 -6.54 -4.79
N HIS A 58 4.41 -6.92 -5.54
CA HIS A 58 4.84 -6.17 -6.72
C HIS A 58 3.75 -6.07 -7.79
N THR A 59 2.97 -7.14 -7.97
CA THR A 59 1.88 -7.18 -8.96
C THR A 59 0.77 -6.19 -8.62
N TYR A 60 0.35 -6.10 -7.36
CA TYR A 60 -0.79 -5.29 -6.94
C TYR A 60 -0.42 -3.88 -6.47
N PHE A 61 0.75 -3.76 -5.83
CA PHE A 61 1.15 -2.58 -5.05
C PHE A 61 2.43 -1.90 -5.54
N GLY A 62 3.10 -2.49 -6.53
CA GLY A 62 4.33 -1.97 -7.13
C GLY A 62 5.58 -2.14 -6.27
N GLY A 63 6.62 -1.38 -6.61
CA GLY A 63 7.98 -1.52 -6.08
C GLY A 63 8.31 -0.62 -4.89
N ALA A 64 9.60 -0.40 -4.67
CA ALA A 64 10.12 0.45 -3.60
C ALA A 64 9.83 1.94 -3.86
N PRO A 65 9.66 2.77 -2.82
CA PRO A 65 9.73 4.22 -2.97
C PRO A 65 11.17 4.64 -3.31
N GLU A 66 11.31 5.66 -4.15
CA GLU A 66 12.61 6.27 -4.45
C GLU A 66 12.91 7.38 -3.43
N PRO A 67 13.94 7.24 -2.58
CA PRO A 67 14.29 8.29 -1.65
C PRO A 67 15.14 9.39 -2.33
N TYR A 68 14.81 10.64 -2.05
CA TYR A 68 15.54 11.82 -2.54
C TYR A 68 16.21 12.53 -1.37
N PHE A 69 17.49 12.87 -1.52
CA PHE A 69 18.32 13.43 -0.48
C PHE A 69 18.93 14.78 -0.89
N THR A 70 18.89 15.74 0.03
CA THR A 70 19.71 16.95 -0.03
C THR A 70 21.02 16.75 0.72
N LEU A 71 22.11 17.31 0.20
CA LEU A 71 23.45 17.21 0.78
C LEU A 71 23.76 18.45 1.63
N VAL A 72 23.83 18.27 2.94
CA VAL A 72 24.13 19.34 3.90
C VAL A 72 25.41 19.08 4.67
N ASP A 73 25.99 20.13 5.25
CA ASP A 73 27.08 19.95 6.21
C ASP A 73 26.53 19.26 7.46
N PHE A 74 27.28 18.30 8.00
CA PHE A 74 26.83 17.58 9.18
C PHE A 74 26.77 18.53 10.37
N ALA A 75 25.60 18.57 11.02
CA ALA A 75 25.43 19.18 12.31
C ALA A 75 25.01 18.10 13.31
N GLU A 76 25.65 18.11 14.49
CA GLU A 76 25.12 17.36 15.61
C GLU A 76 23.73 17.91 15.96
N ARG A 77 22.81 17.01 16.30
CA ARG A 77 21.45 17.38 16.63
C ARG A 77 21.41 18.12 17.96
N SER A 78 21.39 19.45 17.88
CA SER A 78 21.13 20.36 18.98
C SER A 78 19.74 20.97 18.81
N GLY A 79 18.78 20.63 19.68
CA GLY A 79 17.39 21.08 19.55
C GLY A 79 16.46 20.44 20.59
N PRO A 80 15.12 20.66 20.50
CA PRO A 80 14.14 20.08 21.43
C PRO A 80 14.32 18.57 21.51
N GLN A 81 14.32 18.01 22.72
CA GLN A 81 14.45 16.57 22.94
C GLN A 81 13.08 15.91 22.71
N PRO A 82 12.84 15.20 21.59
CA PRO A 82 11.50 14.69 21.22
C PRO A 82 10.99 13.64 22.22
N TYR A 83 11.91 13.03 22.98
CA TYR A 83 11.62 12.05 24.00
C TYR A 83 11.83 12.59 25.43
N ALA A 84 11.94 13.91 25.59
CA ALA A 84 11.79 14.54 26.91
C ALA A 84 10.32 14.55 27.35
N GLU A 85 10.12 14.81 28.64
CA GLU A 85 8.80 14.81 29.27
C GLU A 85 7.92 15.97 28.81
N ASP A 86 8.51 17.14 28.63
CA ASP A 86 7.89 18.41 28.22
C ASP A 86 8.00 18.66 26.71
N ALA A 87 8.35 17.65 25.93
CA ALA A 87 8.56 17.76 24.49
C ALA A 87 7.26 18.12 23.74
N ASP A 88 7.38 18.99 22.74
CA ASP A 88 6.33 19.21 21.74
C ASP A 88 6.21 17.99 20.82
N THR A 89 5.22 17.15 21.10
CA THR A 89 5.00 15.86 20.43
C THR A 89 4.42 15.97 19.02
N ALA A 90 4.02 17.18 18.60
CA ALA A 90 3.53 17.46 17.26
C ALA A 90 4.65 17.75 16.26
N LYS A 91 5.91 17.92 16.72
CA LYS A 91 7.04 18.09 15.82
C LYS A 91 7.44 16.77 15.15
N PRO A 92 7.90 16.81 13.88
CA PRO A 92 8.37 15.64 13.16
C PRO A 92 9.42 14.89 13.97
N ALA A 93 9.23 13.58 14.08
CA ALA A 93 10.18 12.71 14.70
C ALA A 93 11.41 12.57 13.82
N GLU A 94 12.59 12.63 14.41
CA GLU A 94 13.79 12.47 13.63
C GLU A 94 14.08 10.99 13.39
N LEU A 95 14.40 10.66 12.15
CA LEU A 95 14.95 9.36 11.75
C LEU A 95 16.46 9.32 12.01
N PRO A 96 17.16 8.18 11.89
CA PRO A 96 18.63 8.15 11.92
C PRO A 96 19.26 9.11 10.89
N GLN A 97 20.47 9.63 11.11
CA GLN A 97 21.14 10.50 10.10
C GLN A 97 21.95 9.66 9.11
N ALA A 98 21.79 9.90 7.80
CA ALA A 98 22.63 9.31 6.77
C ALA A 98 23.94 10.10 6.64
N VAL A 99 24.97 9.72 7.39
CA VAL A 99 26.22 10.48 7.51
C VAL A 99 27.36 9.79 6.75
N PHE A 100 28.15 10.58 6.03
CA PHE A 100 29.42 10.14 5.44
C PHE A 100 30.53 11.16 5.72
N THR A 101 31.78 10.76 5.48
CA THR A 101 32.97 11.61 5.69
C THR A 101 33.69 11.82 4.37
N ALA A 102 34.11 13.05 4.09
CA ALA A 102 34.93 13.39 2.93
C ALA A 102 36.15 14.22 3.33
N ASN A 103 37.15 14.30 2.45
CA ASN A 103 38.35 15.10 2.71
C ASN A 103 38.02 16.60 2.63
N GLY A 104 38.27 17.33 3.72
CA GLY A 104 38.19 18.78 3.81
C GLY A 104 39.54 19.48 3.64
N PRO A 105 39.57 20.81 3.43
CA PRO A 105 40.82 21.58 3.39
C PRO A 105 41.60 21.54 4.72
N ARG A 106 40.91 21.24 5.84
CA ARG A 106 41.46 21.22 7.20
C ARG A 106 41.49 19.82 7.83
N GLY A 107 41.23 18.77 7.05
CA GLY A 107 41.10 17.39 7.52
C GLY A 107 39.74 16.78 7.17
N PRO A 108 39.40 15.59 7.70
CA PRO A 108 38.13 14.94 7.43
C PRO A 108 36.92 15.79 7.89
N GLU A 109 35.95 16.00 7.01
CA GLU A 109 34.70 16.72 7.25
C GLU A 109 33.52 15.75 7.12
N LYS A 110 32.49 15.92 7.96
CA LYS A 110 31.28 15.11 7.93
C LYS A 110 30.17 15.84 7.15
N PHE A 111 29.40 15.05 6.41
CA PHE A 111 28.24 15.52 5.65
C PHE A 111 27.04 14.62 5.95
N GLU A 112 25.83 15.19 5.82
CA GLU A 112 24.58 14.46 5.97
C GLU A 112 23.79 14.49 4.65
N LEU A 113 23.28 13.33 4.27
CA LEU A 113 22.25 13.18 3.23
C LEU A 113 20.91 13.21 3.95
N ARG A 114 20.20 14.34 3.86
CA ARG A 114 18.89 14.49 4.49
C ARG A 114 17.81 14.14 3.49
N GLN A 115 17.01 13.13 3.77
CA GLN A 115 15.88 12.79 2.92
C GLN A 115 14.87 13.95 2.91
N ILE A 116 14.40 14.34 1.73
CA ILE A 116 13.46 15.46 1.55
C ILE A 116 12.03 15.01 1.27
N ASN A 117 11.86 13.83 0.68
CA ASN A 117 10.54 13.22 0.47
C ASN A 117 10.16 12.31 1.65
N PRO A 118 8.88 11.98 1.82
CA PRO A 118 8.44 11.13 2.94
C PRO A 118 9.14 9.77 2.95
N ALA A 119 9.53 9.33 4.14
CA ALA A 119 10.27 8.08 4.36
C ALA A 119 9.33 6.88 4.55
N TYR A 120 8.64 6.46 3.49
CA TYR A 120 7.69 5.33 3.56
C TYR A 120 8.36 4.02 3.99
N ALA A 121 7.69 3.25 4.86
CA ALA A 121 8.28 2.10 5.53
C ALA A 121 7.76 0.75 5.03
N LEU A 122 6.52 0.71 4.52
CA LEU A 122 5.80 -0.52 4.21
C LEU A 122 6.56 -1.45 3.27
N TYR A 123 7.14 -0.94 2.16
CA TYR A 123 7.85 -1.80 1.21
C TYR A 123 9.01 -2.57 1.84
N GLY A 124 9.89 -1.86 2.56
CA GLY A 124 11.00 -2.51 3.28
C GLY A 124 10.49 -3.47 4.35
N ALA A 125 9.39 -3.11 5.03
CA ALA A 125 8.76 -3.93 6.05
C ALA A 125 8.19 -5.24 5.46
N MET A 126 7.58 -5.19 4.27
CA MET A 126 7.12 -6.38 3.56
C MET A 126 8.27 -7.31 3.18
N ARG A 127 9.40 -6.76 2.71
CA ARG A 127 10.60 -7.55 2.44
C ARG A 127 11.11 -8.24 3.70
N LEU A 128 11.12 -7.53 4.82
CA LEU A 128 11.54 -8.07 6.11
C LEU A 128 10.57 -9.14 6.64
N PHE A 129 9.27 -8.95 6.46
CA PHE A 129 8.22 -9.94 6.79
C PHE A 129 8.44 -11.25 6.04
N PHE A 130 8.54 -11.21 4.71
CA PHE A 130 8.75 -12.43 3.91
C PHE A 130 10.12 -13.08 4.16
N ALA A 131 11.16 -12.29 4.44
CA ALA A 131 12.47 -12.83 4.80
C ALA A 131 12.47 -13.59 6.14
N ASN A 132 11.48 -13.33 7.01
CA ASN A 132 11.37 -13.94 8.34
C ASN A 132 10.26 -15.02 8.42
N GLY A 133 9.88 -15.59 7.27
CA GLY A 133 8.87 -16.67 7.22
C GLY A 133 7.43 -16.18 7.11
N GLY A 134 7.24 -14.96 6.60
CA GLY A 134 5.94 -14.43 6.23
C GLY A 134 5.22 -15.30 5.18
N GLY A 135 3.90 -15.37 5.30
CA GLY A 135 3.01 -16.13 4.42
C GLY A 135 1.83 -15.26 3.95
N LYS A 136 0.62 -15.82 3.94
CA LYS A 136 -0.59 -15.06 3.60
C LYS A 136 -0.74 -13.85 4.54
N CYS A 137 -0.89 -12.66 3.96
CA CYS A 137 -1.16 -11.43 4.70
C CYS A 137 -2.10 -10.52 3.92
N TYR A 138 -2.70 -9.56 4.59
CA TYR A 138 -3.46 -8.48 3.96
C TYR A 138 -2.60 -7.23 3.88
N VAL A 139 -2.74 -6.47 2.80
CA VAL A 139 -2.16 -5.15 2.64
C VAL A 139 -3.28 -4.18 2.32
N THR A 140 -3.35 -3.07 3.06
CA THR A 140 -4.23 -1.95 2.78
C THR A 140 -3.38 -0.76 2.37
N SER A 141 -3.40 -0.44 1.07
CA SER A 141 -2.80 0.79 0.57
C SER A 141 -3.68 1.98 0.95
N ILE A 142 -3.10 2.98 1.61
CA ILE A 142 -3.80 4.21 2.04
C ILE A 142 -3.32 5.47 1.30
N GLY A 143 -2.53 5.27 0.25
CA GLY A 143 -1.94 6.34 -0.54
C GLY A 143 -0.76 5.87 -1.38
N SER A 144 -0.29 6.79 -2.21
CA SER A 144 0.84 6.65 -3.11
C SER A 144 2.13 7.21 -2.51
N TYR A 145 3.26 7.09 -3.23
CA TYR A 145 4.53 7.68 -2.80
C TYR A 145 4.63 9.21 -2.99
N ASP A 146 3.54 9.86 -3.39
CA ASP A 146 3.43 11.31 -3.52
C ASP A 146 2.62 11.95 -2.36
N ASP A 147 2.08 11.14 -1.45
CA ASP A 147 1.22 11.59 -0.35
C ASP A 147 2.00 11.86 0.96
N GLU A 148 1.58 12.84 1.75
CA GLU A 148 2.12 12.95 3.10
C GLU A 148 1.75 11.74 3.97
N ILE A 149 2.66 11.34 4.88
CA ILE A 149 2.40 10.24 5.82
C ILE A 149 1.41 10.72 6.88
N ASP A 150 0.16 10.31 6.71
CA ASP A 150 -0.97 10.70 7.55
C ASP A 150 -1.42 9.56 8.48
N GLY A 151 -1.48 9.87 9.78
CA GLY A 151 -1.96 8.96 10.83
C GLY A 151 -3.48 8.77 10.83
N GLU A 152 -4.27 9.76 10.40
CA GLU A 152 -5.73 9.64 10.33
C GLU A 152 -6.14 8.59 9.30
N LYS A 153 -5.52 8.60 8.12
CA LYS A 153 -5.70 7.55 7.09
C LYS A 153 -5.39 6.14 7.63
N MET A 154 -4.39 6.00 8.49
CA MET A 154 -4.08 4.71 9.14
C MET A 154 -5.21 4.29 10.10
N THR A 155 -5.74 5.21 10.90
CA THR A 155 -6.88 4.91 11.78
C THR A 155 -8.16 4.56 11.02
N ASP A 156 -8.42 5.21 9.89
CA ASP A 156 -9.54 4.86 9.02
C ASP A 156 -9.36 3.48 8.38
N ALA A 157 -8.13 3.13 7.98
CA ALA A 157 -7.83 1.79 7.46
C ALA A 157 -8.03 0.69 8.52
N ILE A 158 -7.73 0.96 9.80
CA ILE A 158 -8.06 0.05 10.90
C ILE A 158 -9.58 -0.19 10.99
N ILE A 159 -10.40 0.83 10.74
CA ILE A 159 -11.86 0.68 10.70
C ILE A 159 -12.29 -0.18 9.50
N ARG A 160 -11.74 0.08 8.31
CA ARG A 160 -12.03 -0.73 7.11
C ARG A 160 -11.70 -2.21 7.31
N LEU A 161 -10.61 -2.51 8.02
CA LEU A 161 -10.17 -3.86 8.33
C LEU A 161 -11.16 -4.67 9.19
N GLN A 162 -12.14 -4.03 9.84
CA GLN A 162 -13.19 -4.74 10.60
C GLN A 162 -14.10 -5.58 9.69
N LYS A 163 -14.18 -5.25 8.40
CA LYS A 163 -14.98 -5.99 7.40
C LYS A 163 -14.31 -7.31 6.98
N GLU A 164 -13.00 -7.39 7.13
CA GLU A 164 -12.25 -8.61 6.84
C GLU A 164 -12.28 -9.51 8.08
N PRO A 165 -12.67 -10.80 8.00
CA PRO A 165 -12.67 -11.68 9.16
C PRO A 165 -11.33 -12.41 9.37
N GLU A 166 -10.53 -12.59 8.32
CA GLU A 166 -9.33 -13.44 8.35
C GLU A 166 -8.11 -12.88 9.08
N PRO A 167 -7.80 -11.56 9.06
CA PRO A 167 -6.62 -11.07 9.75
C PRO A 167 -6.63 -11.42 11.24
N THR A 168 -5.47 -11.83 11.75
CA THR A 168 -5.23 -12.21 13.16
C THR A 168 -4.20 -11.32 13.83
N MET A 169 -3.46 -10.53 13.05
CA MET A 169 -2.48 -9.58 13.54
C MET A 169 -2.60 -8.24 12.81
N VAL A 170 -2.23 -7.15 13.47
CA VAL A 170 -2.19 -5.81 12.86
C VAL A 170 -0.80 -5.23 13.03
N VAL A 171 -0.22 -4.76 11.93
CA VAL A 171 1.12 -4.16 11.86
C VAL A 171 1.07 -2.90 11.02
N ILE A 172 1.56 -1.78 11.54
CA ILE A 172 1.59 -0.50 10.82
C ILE A 172 3.01 0.08 10.91
N PRO A 173 3.90 -0.31 9.97
CA PRO A 173 5.32 0.10 9.99
C PRO A 173 5.52 1.61 10.00
N GLU A 174 4.64 2.35 9.30
CA GLU A 174 4.68 3.81 9.17
C GLU A 174 4.46 4.57 10.49
N THR A 175 3.97 3.94 11.56
CA THR A 175 3.86 4.59 12.87
C THR A 175 5.19 5.18 13.34
N THR A 176 6.31 4.58 12.95
CA THR A 176 7.66 5.06 13.25
C THR A 176 8.12 6.26 12.42
N ARG A 177 7.34 6.65 11.40
CA ARG A 177 7.57 7.77 10.49
C ARG A 177 6.69 8.97 10.79
N LEU A 178 5.73 8.81 11.71
CA LEU A 178 4.85 9.87 12.21
C LEU A 178 5.52 10.72 13.29
N THR A 179 4.87 11.83 13.64
CA THR A 179 5.14 12.54 14.90
C THR A 179 4.83 11.60 16.09
N ARG A 180 5.46 11.85 17.24
CA ARG A 180 5.25 11.02 18.44
C ARG A 180 3.78 10.97 18.85
N GLN A 181 3.06 12.10 18.77
CA GLN A 181 1.65 12.18 19.08
C GLN A 181 0.79 11.32 18.13
N ALA A 182 1.01 11.45 16.82
CA ALA A 182 0.25 10.70 15.83
C ALA A 182 0.57 9.20 15.89
N ALA A 183 1.83 8.83 16.13
CA ALA A 183 2.23 7.44 16.34
C ALA A 183 1.47 6.81 17.52
N ALA A 184 1.41 7.51 18.66
CA ALA A 184 0.70 7.04 19.84
C ALA A 184 -0.82 6.91 19.60
N ALA A 185 -1.42 7.83 18.85
CA ALA A 185 -2.83 7.76 18.48
C ALA A 185 -3.15 6.53 17.61
N VAL A 186 -2.32 6.26 16.59
CA VAL A 186 -2.47 5.09 15.73
C VAL A 186 -2.28 3.80 16.53
N GLN A 187 -1.25 3.70 17.36
CA GLN A 187 -0.98 2.51 18.18
C GLN A 187 -2.09 2.26 19.23
N SER A 188 -2.66 3.33 19.81
CA SER A 188 -3.85 3.22 20.66
C SER A 188 -5.07 2.71 19.90
N ALA A 189 -5.25 3.13 18.64
CA ALA A 189 -6.30 2.62 17.77
C ALA A 189 -6.08 1.14 17.40
N MET A 190 -4.83 0.70 17.20
CA MET A 190 -4.49 -0.71 17.00
C MET A 190 -4.88 -1.56 18.21
N LEU A 191 -4.58 -1.09 19.44
CA LEU A 191 -4.97 -1.74 20.69
C LEU A 191 -6.49 -1.84 20.84
N ALA A 192 -7.21 -0.74 20.63
CA ALA A 192 -8.68 -0.72 20.69
C ALA A 192 -9.30 -1.65 19.64
N HIS A 193 -8.76 -1.67 18.41
CA HIS A 193 -9.22 -2.60 17.38
C HIS A 193 -9.04 -4.05 17.82
N CYS A 194 -7.86 -4.40 18.33
CA CYS A 194 -7.53 -5.78 18.69
C CYS A 194 -8.28 -6.27 19.94
N GLY A 195 -8.36 -5.46 21.01
CA GLY A 195 -8.90 -5.88 22.31
C GLY A 195 -10.31 -5.42 22.65
N ASP A 196 -10.84 -4.38 22.00
CA ASP A 196 -12.21 -3.89 22.26
C ASP A 196 -13.17 -4.23 21.12
N VAL A 197 -12.81 -3.90 19.88
CA VAL A 197 -13.72 -4.01 18.73
C VAL A 197 -13.78 -5.43 18.20
N MET A 198 -12.63 -6.01 17.84
CA MET A 198 -12.57 -7.31 17.17
C MET A 198 -12.39 -8.46 18.15
N ARG A 199 -11.54 -8.30 19.18
CA ARG A 199 -11.20 -9.33 20.18
C ARG A 199 -10.63 -10.64 19.64
N ASN A 200 -10.34 -10.70 18.34
CA ASN A 200 -9.78 -11.87 17.67
C ASN A 200 -8.45 -11.57 16.96
N ARG A 201 -7.78 -10.46 17.29
CA ARG A 201 -6.53 -10.00 16.68
C ARG A 201 -5.50 -9.59 17.70
N PHE A 202 -4.25 -9.53 17.27
CA PHE A 202 -3.12 -9.13 18.11
C PHE A 202 -2.28 -8.03 17.45
N ALA A 203 -2.04 -6.92 18.15
CA ALA A 203 -1.24 -5.82 17.62
C ALA A 203 0.26 -6.06 17.86
N ILE A 204 1.08 -5.81 16.84
CA ILE A 204 2.54 -5.78 16.97
C ILE A 204 2.97 -4.33 16.83
N LEU A 205 3.53 -3.78 17.91
CA LEU A 205 3.88 -2.36 18.02
C LEU A 205 5.40 -2.17 17.98
N ASP A 206 5.79 -1.06 17.39
CA ASP A 206 7.17 -0.63 17.31
C ASP A 206 7.41 0.56 18.25
N ILE A 207 8.55 0.57 18.94
CA ILE A 207 8.95 1.74 19.74
C ILE A 207 9.32 2.88 18.78
N HIS A 208 8.57 3.97 18.85
CA HIS A 208 8.89 5.21 18.16
C HIS A 208 10.23 5.76 18.67
N GLY A 209 11.16 6.06 17.76
CA GLY A 209 12.54 6.40 18.14
C GLY A 209 13.38 5.22 18.63
N GLY A 210 12.95 3.98 18.45
CA GLY A 210 13.62 2.77 18.94
C GLY A 210 15.02 2.48 18.39
N TYR A 211 15.59 3.39 17.58
CA TYR A 211 17.00 3.39 17.20
C TYR A 211 17.91 4.11 18.23
N LEU A 212 17.30 4.81 19.19
CA LEU A 212 18.00 5.52 20.27
C LEU A 212 17.99 4.69 21.55
N ASP A 213 19.06 4.79 22.32
CA ASP A 213 19.15 4.19 23.65
C ASP A 213 18.45 5.05 24.73
N GLU A 214 18.18 4.44 25.90
CA GLU A 214 17.50 5.04 27.05
C GLU A 214 18.21 6.29 27.61
N ARG A 215 19.50 6.47 27.34
CA ARG A 215 20.34 7.59 27.82
C ARG A 215 20.66 8.58 26.70
N SER A 216 19.95 8.49 25.58
CA SER A 216 20.14 9.40 24.46
C SER A 216 20.00 10.86 24.90
N PRO A 217 20.83 11.78 24.40
CA PRO A 217 20.64 13.21 24.63
C PRO A 217 19.33 13.73 24.00
N ARG A 218 18.63 12.91 23.20
CA ARG A 218 17.30 13.20 22.63
C ARG A 218 16.15 12.81 23.56
N GLY A 219 16.44 12.20 24.72
CA GLY A 219 15.48 11.67 25.69
C GLY A 219 15.30 10.15 25.60
N ASP A 220 14.47 9.59 26.47
CA ASP A 220 14.24 8.14 26.60
C ASP A 220 12.99 7.69 25.80
N PRO A 221 13.15 7.08 24.61
CA PRO A 221 12.01 6.64 23.80
C PRO A 221 11.20 5.51 24.45
N ILE A 222 11.83 4.68 25.30
CA ILE A 222 11.17 3.57 25.97
C ILE A 222 10.20 4.10 27.04
N ALA A 223 10.67 5.00 27.89
CA ALA A 223 9.82 5.62 28.91
C ALA A 223 8.66 6.40 28.27
N ARG A 224 8.91 7.12 27.16
CA ARG A 224 7.85 7.87 26.47
C ARG A 224 6.82 6.96 25.82
N PHE A 225 7.23 5.90 25.12
CA PHE A 225 6.30 4.91 24.59
C PHE A 225 5.39 4.34 25.68
N ARG A 226 5.94 3.96 26.85
CA ARG A 226 5.16 3.43 27.97
C ARG A 226 4.15 4.43 28.54
N TYR A 227 4.43 5.72 28.44
CA TYR A 227 3.51 6.77 28.84
C TYR A 227 2.42 6.96 27.78
N ASP A 228 2.81 7.06 26.50
CA ASP A 228 1.93 7.49 25.41
C ASP A 228 0.95 6.40 24.93
N VAL A 229 1.33 5.11 24.96
CA VAL A 229 0.53 4.00 24.41
C VAL A 229 -0.79 3.73 25.15
N GLY A 230 -1.02 4.39 26.29
CA GLY A 230 -2.23 4.22 27.11
C GLY A 230 -2.19 2.97 28.00
N THR A 231 -3.30 2.66 28.68
CA THR A 231 -3.35 1.62 29.72
C THR A 231 -4.38 0.52 29.47
N LYS A 232 -5.06 0.55 28.33
CA LYS A 232 -6.17 -0.35 28.02
C LYS A 232 -5.76 -1.42 27.00
N GLN A 233 -6.37 -2.61 27.09
CA GLN A 233 -6.16 -3.76 26.17
C GLN A 233 -4.69 -4.17 25.98
N LEU A 234 -3.84 -3.93 26.97
CA LEU A 234 -2.39 -4.20 26.90
C LEU A 234 -2.07 -5.69 26.65
N ASP A 235 -2.98 -6.58 27.03
CA ASP A 235 -2.86 -8.01 26.78
C ASP A 235 -3.00 -8.40 25.30
N TYR A 236 -3.56 -7.53 24.45
CA TYR A 236 -3.74 -7.75 23.01
C TYR A 236 -2.61 -7.17 22.13
N ALA A 237 -1.51 -6.73 22.72
CA ALA A 237 -0.37 -6.24 21.97
C ALA A 237 0.98 -6.70 22.53
N ALA A 238 2.00 -6.63 21.69
CA ALA A 238 3.39 -6.74 22.10
C ALA A 238 4.22 -5.64 21.43
N ALA A 239 5.14 -5.05 22.18
CA ALA A 239 6.09 -4.08 21.66
C ALA A 239 7.50 -4.68 21.58
N TYR A 240 8.27 -4.25 20.59
CA TYR A 240 9.62 -4.76 20.31
C TYR A 240 10.64 -3.64 20.21
N TYR A 241 11.81 -3.87 20.81
CA TYR A 241 12.94 -2.95 20.83
C TYR A 241 14.26 -3.73 20.77
N PRO A 242 15.29 -3.22 20.09
CA PRO A 242 15.36 -1.95 19.37
C PRO A 242 14.99 -2.10 17.89
N TRP A 243 15.09 -0.99 17.15
CA TRP A 243 15.14 -1.04 15.69
C TRP A 243 16.32 -1.89 15.21
N LEU A 244 16.23 -2.35 13.97
CA LEU A 244 17.19 -3.26 13.36
C LEU A 244 18.00 -2.53 12.30
N ASP A 245 19.29 -2.83 12.25
CA ASP A 245 20.12 -2.60 11.06
C ASP A 245 19.89 -3.79 10.12
N THR A 246 19.10 -3.57 9.07
CA THR A 246 18.67 -4.61 8.16
C THR A 246 19.60 -4.75 6.95
N SER A 247 19.40 -5.79 6.16
CA SER A 247 20.10 -5.99 4.88
C SER A 247 19.13 -6.10 3.70
N VAL A 248 17.94 -5.50 3.83
CA VAL A 248 16.93 -5.56 2.77
C VAL A 248 17.37 -4.69 1.60
N TYR A 249 17.78 -3.44 1.82
CA TYR A 249 18.37 -2.61 0.79
C TYR A 249 19.86 -2.87 0.61
N GLN A 250 20.32 -2.74 -0.63
CA GLN A 250 21.72 -2.92 -1.02
C GLN A 250 22.27 -1.61 -1.64
N PRO A 251 23.58 -1.36 -1.60
CA PRO A 251 24.16 -0.15 -2.18
C PRO A 251 23.93 0.06 -3.67
N ARG A 252 23.58 -1.02 -4.39
CA ARG A 252 23.21 -0.99 -5.81
C ARG A 252 21.78 -0.51 -6.07
N ASP A 253 20.95 -0.46 -5.02
CA ASP A 253 19.56 -0.01 -5.11
C ASP A 253 19.47 1.53 -5.15
N PHE A 254 20.61 2.22 -4.92
CA PHE A 254 20.73 3.67 -4.90
C PHE A 254 21.84 4.13 -5.84
N THR A 255 21.65 5.28 -6.48
CA THR A 255 22.64 5.92 -7.36
C THR A 255 22.76 7.41 -7.01
N TYR A 256 23.47 8.19 -7.82
CA TYR A 256 23.52 9.65 -7.65
C TYR A 256 22.19 10.32 -7.94
N GLU A 257 21.25 9.65 -8.61
CA GLU A 257 19.92 10.20 -8.88
C GLU A 257 19.09 10.36 -7.61
N ASN A 258 19.41 9.61 -6.55
CA ASN A 258 18.83 9.83 -5.22
C ASN A 258 19.31 11.13 -4.57
N ILE A 259 20.29 11.83 -5.13
CA ILE A 259 20.72 13.15 -4.67
C ILE A 259 20.06 14.21 -5.55
N VAL A 260 19.31 15.10 -4.90
CA VAL A 260 18.56 16.16 -5.59
C VAL A 260 19.47 17.05 -6.39
N LEU A 261 18.92 17.59 -7.49
CA LEU A 261 19.65 18.43 -8.43
C LEU A 261 20.42 19.55 -7.73
N GLU A 262 19.79 20.28 -6.81
CA GLU A 262 20.39 21.44 -6.11
C GLU A 262 21.63 21.07 -5.26
N SER A 263 21.83 19.78 -5.00
CA SER A 263 22.97 19.24 -4.24
C SER A 263 24.06 18.63 -5.11
N ARG A 264 23.85 18.48 -6.42
CA ARG A 264 24.78 17.78 -7.32
C ARG A 264 26.10 18.53 -7.48
N ASN A 265 26.10 19.85 -7.61
CA ASN A 265 27.31 20.66 -7.69
C ASN A 265 28.20 20.52 -6.45
N LYS A 266 27.58 20.50 -5.26
CA LYS A 266 28.28 20.24 -4.00
C LYS A 266 28.84 18.81 -3.99
N PHE A 267 28.04 17.83 -4.39
CA PHE A 267 28.45 16.43 -4.46
C PHE A 267 29.64 16.22 -5.44
N ILE A 268 29.53 16.73 -6.66
CA ILE A 268 30.58 16.75 -7.69
C ILE A 268 31.87 17.37 -7.16
N SER A 269 31.77 18.48 -6.42
CA SER A 269 32.92 19.14 -5.81
C SER A 269 33.63 18.25 -4.78
N LEU A 270 32.87 17.50 -3.97
CA LEU A 270 33.42 16.52 -3.03
C LEU A 270 34.07 15.33 -3.77
N LEU A 271 33.44 14.80 -4.81
CA LEU A 271 33.98 13.70 -5.61
C LEU A 271 35.30 14.12 -6.28
N LYS A 272 35.35 15.27 -6.96
CA LYS A 272 36.56 15.81 -7.60
C LYS A 272 37.71 15.93 -6.59
N ARG A 273 37.42 16.46 -5.40
CA ARG A 273 38.42 16.60 -4.33
C ARG A 273 38.91 15.25 -3.82
N SER A 274 38.02 14.26 -3.68
CA SER A 274 38.38 12.91 -3.20
C SER A 274 39.42 12.21 -4.09
N VAL A 275 39.39 12.50 -5.39
CA VAL A 275 40.34 11.99 -6.39
C VAL A 275 41.47 12.98 -6.71
N LYS A 276 41.67 14.00 -5.87
CA LYS A 276 42.70 15.04 -6.06
C LYS A 276 42.66 15.71 -7.45
N SER A 277 41.45 15.85 -8.00
CA SER A 277 41.20 16.41 -9.32
C SER A 277 41.97 15.70 -10.45
N ASP A 278 42.09 14.36 -10.38
CA ASP A 278 42.73 13.56 -11.43
C ASP A 278 42.12 13.89 -12.81
N PRO A 279 42.92 14.38 -13.78
CA PRO A 279 42.42 14.83 -15.07
C PRO A 279 41.78 13.71 -15.91
N LYS A 280 42.03 12.43 -15.58
CA LYS A 280 41.39 11.28 -16.24
C LYS A 280 40.01 10.96 -15.66
N ILE A 281 39.76 11.30 -14.40
CA ILE A 281 38.53 10.94 -13.68
C ILE A 281 37.56 12.12 -13.63
N VAL A 282 38.07 13.36 -13.55
CA VAL A 282 37.24 14.58 -13.49
C VAL A 282 36.21 14.68 -14.62
N PRO A 283 36.50 14.35 -15.89
CA PRO A 283 35.48 14.35 -16.94
C PRO A 283 34.34 13.37 -16.68
N GLU A 284 34.63 12.20 -16.11
CA GLU A 284 33.60 11.21 -15.75
C GLU A 284 32.75 11.69 -14.56
N ILE A 285 33.37 12.35 -13.57
CA ILE A 285 32.64 12.95 -12.43
C ILE A 285 31.70 14.06 -12.91
N LYS A 286 32.09 14.86 -13.90
CA LYS A 286 31.22 15.93 -14.44
C LYS A 286 29.91 15.39 -15.02
N LYS A 287 29.90 14.16 -15.55
CA LYS A 287 28.67 13.52 -16.07
C LYS A 287 27.62 13.27 -14.99
N VAL A 288 27.97 13.27 -13.69
CA VAL A 288 26.99 13.24 -12.59
C VAL A 288 26.09 14.48 -12.61
N GLY A 289 26.62 15.61 -13.09
CA GLY A 289 25.89 16.86 -13.29
C GLY A 289 25.23 16.97 -14.66
N THR A 290 25.03 15.86 -15.38
CA THR A 290 24.26 15.90 -16.62
C THR A 290 22.84 16.36 -16.30
N ALA A 291 22.31 17.27 -17.14
CA ALA A 291 20.95 17.78 -17.03
C ALA A 291 19.94 16.64 -16.90
N VAL A 292 18.97 16.79 -16.00
CA VAL A 292 17.91 15.81 -15.78
C VAL A 292 16.74 16.16 -16.68
N LEU A 293 16.33 15.20 -17.50
CA LEU A 293 15.15 15.30 -18.33
C LEU A 293 13.92 14.80 -17.56
N SER A 294 12.83 15.55 -17.60
CA SER A 294 11.54 15.18 -17.03
C SER A 294 10.40 15.49 -18.01
N GLY A 295 9.22 14.95 -17.73
CA GLY A 295 8.04 15.03 -18.60
C GLY A 295 7.44 13.64 -18.83
N ASP A 296 6.30 13.58 -19.52
CA ASP A 296 5.70 12.32 -19.98
C ASP A 296 6.32 11.82 -21.30
N PHE A 297 7.22 12.61 -21.90
CA PHE A 297 7.91 12.34 -23.17
C PHE A 297 6.94 12.02 -24.31
N THR A 298 5.73 12.58 -24.23
CA THR A 298 4.66 12.36 -25.19
C THR A 298 4.10 13.70 -25.64
N ILE A 299 4.04 13.91 -26.95
CA ILE A 299 3.34 15.05 -27.53
C ILE A 299 1.99 14.55 -28.00
N SER A 300 0.95 14.91 -27.23
CA SER A 300 -0.45 14.65 -27.57
C SER A 300 -0.97 15.75 -28.49
N VAL A 301 -1.33 15.40 -29.73
CA VAL A 301 -1.81 16.37 -30.72
C VAL A 301 -3.10 15.89 -31.39
N GLN A 302 -4.01 16.82 -31.68
CA GLN A 302 -5.18 16.50 -32.50
C GLN A 302 -4.73 16.23 -33.94
N SER A 303 -5.32 15.24 -34.61
CA SER A 303 -4.98 14.95 -36.01
C SER A 303 -5.16 16.17 -36.91
N GLY A 304 -4.04 16.59 -37.53
CA GLY A 304 -3.93 17.75 -38.42
C GLY A 304 -3.81 19.10 -37.70
N GLY A 305 -3.78 19.08 -36.37
CA GLY A 305 -3.65 20.24 -35.52
C GLY A 305 -2.20 20.62 -35.20
N GLU A 306 -2.08 21.63 -34.34
CA GLU A 306 -0.84 22.13 -33.79
C GLU A 306 -0.99 22.17 -32.26
N THR A 307 0.04 21.74 -31.54
CA THR A 307 0.08 21.80 -30.07
C THR A 307 1.37 22.47 -29.62
N VAL A 308 1.27 23.30 -28.59
CA VAL A 308 2.45 23.94 -27.97
C VAL A 308 3.17 22.89 -27.13
N LEU A 309 4.50 22.82 -27.28
CA LEU A 309 5.33 21.96 -26.44
C LEU A 309 5.39 22.55 -25.04
N LYS A 310 5.05 21.75 -24.02
CA LYS A 310 4.97 22.18 -22.62
C LYS A 310 6.08 21.54 -21.80
N PRO A 311 6.45 22.14 -20.65
CA PRO A 311 7.36 21.50 -19.70
C PRO A 311 6.89 20.12 -19.21
N GLY A 312 5.58 19.86 -19.24
CA GLY A 312 5.00 18.54 -18.94
C GLY A 312 5.32 17.47 -19.99
N ASP A 313 5.54 17.87 -21.25
CA ASP A 313 5.86 16.96 -22.35
C ASP A 313 7.36 16.62 -22.29
N ILE A 314 8.19 17.66 -22.18
CA ILE A 314 9.62 17.54 -21.91
C ILE A 314 10.16 18.82 -21.25
N SER A 315 11.01 18.65 -20.25
CA SER A 315 11.83 19.71 -19.68
C SER A 315 13.19 19.17 -19.25
N ALA A 316 14.15 20.07 -19.09
CA ALA A 316 15.50 19.79 -18.66
C ALA A 316 15.86 20.73 -17.53
N ALA A 317 16.42 20.18 -16.46
CA ALA A 317 16.88 20.94 -15.31
C ALA A 317 18.34 20.60 -14.99
N ASP A 318 19.11 21.64 -14.68
CA ASP A 318 20.52 21.55 -14.32
C ASP A 318 20.80 22.56 -13.21
N ASP A 319 21.61 22.19 -12.22
CA ASP A 319 21.87 23.05 -11.06
C ASP A 319 22.99 24.08 -11.31
N SER A 320 23.75 23.93 -12.40
CA SER A 320 24.81 24.82 -12.83
C SER A 320 24.45 25.66 -14.06
N THR A 321 23.46 25.23 -14.85
CA THR A 321 23.13 25.81 -16.15
C THR A 321 21.72 26.40 -16.18
N GLU A 322 21.62 27.69 -16.53
CA GLU A 322 20.34 28.37 -16.69
C GLU A 322 19.54 27.84 -17.91
N ALA A 323 18.21 27.90 -17.84
CA ALA A 323 17.30 27.43 -18.90
C ALA A 323 17.59 28.01 -20.30
N ALA A 324 18.12 29.22 -20.40
CA ALA A 324 18.49 29.82 -21.69
C ALA A 324 19.72 29.15 -22.35
N LYS A 325 20.50 28.39 -21.59
CA LYS A 325 21.74 27.74 -22.02
C LYS A 325 21.62 26.22 -22.13
N LEU A 326 20.54 25.63 -21.62
CA LEU A 326 20.18 24.23 -21.87
C LEU A 326 19.63 24.11 -23.29
N SER A 327 20.46 23.57 -24.18
CA SER A 327 20.17 23.49 -25.62
C SER A 327 19.70 22.09 -26.02
N TYR A 328 18.53 22.03 -26.63
CA TYR A 328 17.90 20.84 -27.19
C TYR A 328 18.31 20.69 -28.65
N ALA A 329 18.77 19.50 -29.02
CA ALA A 329 19.02 19.10 -30.38
C ALA A 329 18.10 17.93 -30.75
N VAL A 330 17.30 18.10 -31.80
CA VAL A 330 16.39 17.10 -32.34
C VAL A 330 17.18 16.16 -33.26
N ILE A 331 17.14 14.87 -32.96
CA ILE A 331 17.74 13.80 -33.74
C ILE A 331 16.59 13.00 -34.33
N ALA A 332 16.08 13.46 -35.46
CA ALA A 332 15.08 12.74 -36.23
C ALA A 332 15.74 11.98 -37.38
N LYS A 333 15.25 10.77 -37.67
CA LYS A 333 15.49 10.10 -38.96
C LYS A 333 14.34 10.45 -39.91
N GLU A 334 14.66 10.78 -41.17
CA GLU A 334 13.64 11.06 -42.19
C GLU A 334 12.58 9.96 -42.24
N GLY A 335 11.31 10.36 -42.20
CA GLY A 335 10.15 9.45 -42.30
C GLY A 335 9.63 8.87 -40.97
N GLN A 336 10.24 9.18 -39.81
CA GLN A 336 9.75 8.70 -38.50
C GLN A 336 8.90 9.72 -37.72
N VAL A 337 8.77 10.96 -38.23
CA VAL A 337 8.07 12.06 -37.56
C VAL A 337 6.85 12.49 -38.39
N PRO A 338 5.60 12.34 -37.89
CA PRO A 338 4.36 12.68 -38.59
C PRO A 338 4.06 14.19 -38.57
N GLY A 339 5.07 15.03 -38.84
CA GLY A 339 4.95 16.48 -38.70
C GLY A 339 6.28 17.20 -38.61
N ALA A 340 6.29 18.36 -37.94
CA ALA A 340 7.50 19.13 -37.63
C ALA A 340 7.34 19.95 -36.35
N LEU A 341 8.45 20.15 -35.64
CA LEU A 341 8.57 21.19 -34.61
C LEU A 341 8.79 22.54 -35.29
N ILE A 342 8.08 23.57 -34.83
CA ILE A 342 8.10 24.93 -35.39
C ILE A 342 8.19 25.96 -34.26
N ARG A 343 8.75 27.14 -34.58
CA ARG A 343 8.68 28.30 -33.69
C ARG A 343 7.34 29.02 -33.88
N LYS A 344 6.81 29.58 -32.80
CA LYS A 344 5.57 30.37 -32.80
C LYS A 344 5.58 31.43 -33.89
N GLY A 345 4.62 31.36 -34.81
CA GLY A 345 4.48 32.29 -35.93
C GLY A 345 5.36 31.98 -37.15
N SER A 346 6.06 30.84 -37.17
CA SER A 346 6.80 30.31 -38.32
C SER A 346 6.23 28.98 -38.80
N SER A 347 6.41 28.67 -40.09
CA SER A 347 6.14 27.34 -40.67
C SER A 347 7.41 26.51 -40.86
N ASP A 348 8.58 27.10 -40.59
CA ASP A 348 9.87 26.45 -40.84
C ASP A 348 10.19 25.44 -39.74
N PRO A 349 10.60 24.20 -40.10
CA PRO A 349 11.03 23.20 -39.15
C PRO A 349 12.20 23.67 -38.29
N VAL A 350 12.21 23.27 -37.02
CA VAL A 350 13.25 23.59 -36.04
C VAL A 350 13.90 22.31 -35.54
N GLU A 351 15.22 22.24 -35.67
CA GLU A 351 16.03 21.11 -35.21
C GLU A 351 16.73 21.38 -33.87
N GLY A 352 16.64 22.60 -33.35
CA GLY A 352 17.19 22.94 -32.04
C GLY A 352 16.56 24.18 -31.41
N PHE A 353 16.42 24.12 -30.09
CA PHE A 353 15.76 25.13 -29.24
C PHE A 353 16.31 25.06 -27.82
N THR A 354 15.85 25.93 -26.92
CA THR A 354 16.32 26.01 -25.53
C THR A 354 15.22 25.65 -24.53
N GLN A 355 15.60 25.28 -23.30
CA GLN A 355 14.64 25.06 -22.21
C GLN A 355 13.76 26.31 -22.01
N LYS A 356 14.35 27.50 -22.09
CA LYS A 356 13.63 28.77 -22.01
C LYS A 356 12.57 28.94 -23.11
N GLU A 357 12.83 28.49 -24.34
CA GLU A 357 11.85 28.53 -25.43
C GLU A 357 10.64 27.61 -25.17
N ILE A 358 10.82 26.50 -24.45
CA ILE A 358 9.70 25.64 -24.00
C ILE A 358 8.88 26.37 -22.92
N GLU A 359 9.55 26.93 -21.92
CA GLU A 359 8.92 27.66 -20.81
C GLU A 359 8.12 28.89 -21.31
N ASP A 360 8.64 29.59 -22.32
CA ASP A 360 8.00 30.75 -22.94
C ASP A 360 6.89 30.34 -23.95
N GLY A 361 6.67 29.04 -24.19
CA GLY A 361 5.68 28.51 -25.14
C GLY A 361 5.98 28.89 -26.60
N ALA A 362 7.26 28.99 -26.95
CA ALA A 362 7.74 29.43 -28.25
C ALA A 362 7.88 28.29 -29.26
N ILE A 363 7.83 27.03 -28.81
CA ILE A 363 7.95 25.83 -29.65
C ILE A 363 6.60 25.11 -29.73
N SER A 364 6.23 24.65 -30.92
CA SER A 364 5.00 23.90 -31.16
C SER A 364 5.26 22.74 -32.10
N PHE A 365 4.51 21.65 -31.95
CA PHE A 365 4.50 20.54 -32.89
C PHE A 365 3.27 20.64 -33.78
N LYS A 366 3.49 20.61 -35.10
CA LYS A 366 2.43 20.63 -36.11
C LYS A 366 2.34 19.28 -36.81
N HIS A 367 1.18 18.64 -36.69
CA HIS A 367 0.92 17.34 -37.31
C HIS A 367 0.68 17.47 -38.82
N ASP A 368 1.25 16.56 -39.59
CA ASP A 368 0.99 16.40 -41.03
C ASP A 368 0.30 15.05 -41.27
N PRO A 369 -1.04 15.03 -41.49
CA PRO A 369 -1.79 13.79 -41.69
C PRO A 369 -1.30 12.94 -42.87
N ALA A 370 -0.58 13.52 -43.84
CA ALA A 370 -0.01 12.77 -44.95
C ALA A 370 1.17 11.88 -44.53
N LYS A 371 1.75 12.12 -43.34
CA LYS A 371 2.93 11.40 -42.81
C LYS A 371 2.59 10.33 -41.78
N GLY A 372 1.30 10.05 -41.55
CA GLY A 372 0.81 9.01 -40.62
C GLY A 372 0.39 9.57 -39.26
N ASP A 373 -0.24 8.75 -38.45
CA ASP A 373 -0.90 9.16 -37.19
C ASP A 373 -0.06 8.89 -35.92
N GLN A 374 1.13 8.30 -36.08
CA GLN A 374 2.05 8.00 -34.99
C GLN A 374 3.49 8.17 -35.45
N GLY A 375 4.36 8.57 -34.53
CA GLY A 375 5.79 8.54 -34.75
C GLY A 375 6.57 9.00 -33.52
N GLN A 376 7.86 9.25 -33.71
CA GLN A 376 8.76 9.59 -32.62
C GLN A 376 10.01 10.29 -33.16
N PHE A 377 10.68 11.05 -32.29
CA PHE A 377 12.00 11.59 -32.55
C PHE A 377 12.84 11.56 -31.27
N ASP A 378 14.16 11.59 -31.42
CA ASP A 378 15.07 11.63 -30.28
C ASP A 378 15.52 13.07 -30.00
N VAL A 379 15.83 13.36 -28.75
CA VAL A 379 16.33 14.66 -28.29
C VAL A 379 17.57 14.46 -27.43
N ILE A 380 18.60 15.29 -27.64
CA ILE A 380 19.74 15.43 -26.72
C ILE A 380 19.74 16.85 -26.15
N VAL A 381 19.95 16.97 -24.85
CA VAL A 381 20.17 18.27 -24.19
C VAL A 381 21.65 18.44 -23.88
N THR A 382 22.21 19.61 -24.20
CA THR A 382 23.59 19.98 -23.90
C THR A 382 23.60 21.19 -22.96
N ASP A 383 24.40 21.09 -21.90
CA ASP A 383 24.62 22.17 -20.94
C ASP A 383 25.68 23.20 -21.41
N GLU A 384 25.97 24.23 -20.59
CA GLU A 384 26.95 25.25 -20.97
C GLU A 384 28.42 24.76 -20.92
N GLU A 385 28.69 23.67 -20.18
CA GLU A 385 30.01 23.04 -20.11
C GLU A 385 30.24 22.03 -21.25
N GLY A 386 29.22 21.78 -22.09
CA GLY A 386 29.25 20.82 -23.20
C GLY A 386 28.96 19.37 -22.81
N VAL A 387 28.44 19.12 -21.60
CA VAL A 387 27.97 17.80 -21.16
C VAL A 387 26.60 17.54 -21.78
N GLN A 388 26.43 16.35 -22.34
CA GLN A 388 25.23 15.96 -23.08
C GLN A 388 24.47 14.86 -22.36
N THR A 389 23.14 14.93 -22.39
CA THR A 389 22.25 13.82 -22.00
C THR A 389 22.37 12.66 -23.00
N SER A 390 21.89 11.48 -22.63
CA SER A 390 21.54 10.49 -23.66
C SER A 390 20.43 11.02 -24.57
N ALA A 391 20.34 10.43 -25.76
CA ALA A 391 19.20 10.61 -26.64
C ALA A 391 17.92 10.10 -25.95
N ARG A 392 16.92 10.97 -25.85
CA ARG A 392 15.62 10.69 -25.27
C ARG A 392 14.56 10.67 -26.36
N THR A 393 13.87 9.55 -26.50
CA THR A 393 12.77 9.42 -27.46
C THR A 393 11.53 10.13 -26.95
N ILE A 394 10.96 11.00 -27.78
CA ILE A 394 9.66 11.64 -27.58
C ILE A 394 8.66 10.98 -28.52
N ALA A 395 7.59 10.43 -27.96
CA ALA A 395 6.49 9.85 -28.71
C ALA A 395 5.54 10.94 -29.21
N ILE A 396 5.04 10.78 -30.42
CA ILE A 396 3.98 11.63 -30.98
C ILE A 396 2.74 10.75 -31.10
N VAL A 397 1.70 11.12 -30.38
CA VAL A 397 0.43 10.40 -30.39
C VAL A 397 -0.64 11.34 -30.91
N THR A 398 -1.41 10.86 -31.89
CA THR A 398 -2.53 11.61 -32.43
C THR A 398 -3.87 11.02 -31.97
N GLY A 399 -4.83 11.92 -31.76
CA GLY A 399 -6.20 11.58 -31.40
C GLY A 399 -7.20 12.50 -32.09
N ASN A 400 -8.49 12.18 -31.95
CA ASN A 400 -9.57 13.03 -32.43
C ASN A 400 -9.78 14.25 -31.52
N ALA A 401 -9.49 14.11 -30.22
CA ALA A 401 -9.42 15.20 -29.26
C ALA A 401 -8.35 14.92 -28.20
N VAL A 402 -7.94 15.97 -27.49
CA VAL A 402 -6.97 15.92 -26.40
C VAL A 402 -7.57 16.64 -25.18
N LEU A 403 -7.50 16.02 -24.01
CA LEU A 403 -7.89 16.61 -22.72
C LEU A 403 -6.66 16.71 -21.83
N ALA A 404 -6.39 17.87 -21.26
CA ALA A 404 -5.30 18.01 -20.28
C ALA A 404 -5.70 17.45 -18.91
N LEU A 405 -4.75 16.92 -18.13
CA LEU A 405 -4.99 16.37 -16.80
C LEU A 405 -5.81 17.28 -15.86
N PRO A 406 -5.62 18.62 -15.81
CA PRO A 406 -6.49 19.49 -15.01
C PRO A 406 -7.95 19.45 -15.42
N ASP A 407 -8.25 19.22 -16.69
CA ASP A 407 -9.60 19.07 -17.22
C ASP A 407 -10.16 17.68 -16.92
N VAL A 408 -9.31 16.65 -16.90
CA VAL A 408 -9.69 15.30 -16.43
C VAL A 408 -10.09 15.31 -14.96
N ILE A 409 -9.28 15.93 -14.10
CA ILE A 409 -9.56 16.05 -12.65
C ILE A 409 -10.86 16.81 -12.40
N LYS A 410 -11.20 17.79 -13.25
CA LYS A 410 -12.46 18.54 -13.16
C LYS A 410 -13.66 17.79 -13.75
N GLY A 411 -13.45 16.65 -14.42
CA GLY A 411 -14.50 15.94 -15.14
C GLY A 411 -14.99 16.68 -16.39
N THR A 412 -14.15 17.54 -16.97
CA THR A 412 -14.46 18.28 -18.21
C THR A 412 -14.68 17.30 -19.36
N LYS A 413 -15.79 17.48 -20.10
CA LYS A 413 -16.12 16.63 -21.23
C LYS A 413 -15.28 16.98 -22.46
N ALA A 414 -14.75 15.96 -23.15
CA ALA A 414 -14.32 16.11 -24.54
C ALA A 414 -15.45 15.79 -25.50
N SER A 415 -15.46 16.44 -26.66
CA SER A 415 -16.49 16.29 -27.69
C SER A 415 -15.84 16.18 -29.06
N VAL A 416 -16.24 15.15 -29.82
CA VAL A 416 -15.77 14.90 -31.18
C VAL A 416 -16.98 14.87 -32.10
N ASP A 417 -17.01 15.79 -33.07
CA ASP A 417 -18.04 15.81 -34.12
C ASP A 417 -17.81 14.64 -35.07
N VAL A 418 -18.82 13.79 -35.24
CA VAL A 418 -18.78 12.62 -36.13
C VAL A 418 -19.81 12.73 -37.26
N SER A 419 -20.25 13.95 -37.59
CA SER A 419 -21.28 14.18 -38.60
C SER A 419 -20.89 13.65 -40.00
N GLU A 420 -21.86 13.01 -40.65
CA GLU A 420 -21.76 12.55 -42.04
C GLU A 420 -22.91 13.09 -42.89
N THR A 421 -22.62 13.36 -44.16
CA THR A 421 -23.60 13.89 -45.10
C THR A 421 -24.68 12.84 -45.39
N GLY A 422 -25.92 13.10 -44.96
CA GLY A 422 -27.07 12.22 -45.16
C GLY A 422 -27.39 11.27 -44.00
N ALA A 423 -26.75 11.46 -42.84
CA ALA A 423 -27.04 10.70 -41.62
C ALA A 423 -28.49 10.92 -41.11
N ASP A 424 -29.13 9.85 -40.64
CA ASP A 424 -30.50 9.91 -40.12
C ASP A 424 -30.54 10.54 -38.71
N ALA A 425 -31.70 11.00 -38.23
CA ALA A 425 -31.82 11.57 -36.87
C ALA A 425 -31.51 10.51 -35.79
N GLY A 426 -30.52 10.77 -34.92
CA GLY A 426 -30.09 9.82 -33.89
C GLY A 426 -29.31 8.60 -34.43
N SER A 427 -28.72 8.74 -35.61
CA SER A 427 -27.99 7.71 -36.35
C SER A 427 -26.69 7.21 -35.71
N VAL A 428 -26.11 7.97 -34.77
CA VAL A 428 -24.86 7.62 -34.10
C VAL A 428 -25.15 6.69 -32.92
N LEU A 429 -24.53 5.49 -32.94
CA LEU A 429 -24.67 4.49 -31.89
C LEU A 429 -23.28 4.00 -31.43
N LEU A 430 -23.07 3.96 -30.12
CA LEU A 430 -21.88 3.37 -29.51
C LEU A 430 -21.95 1.84 -29.57
N VAL A 431 -20.85 1.22 -29.99
CA VAL A 431 -20.70 -0.23 -30.00
C VAL A 431 -20.43 -0.71 -28.58
N GLY A 432 -21.23 -1.66 -28.10
CA GLY A 432 -21.11 -2.21 -26.75
C GLY A 432 -21.79 -1.40 -25.65
N ALA A 433 -22.63 -0.43 -26.01
CA ALA A 433 -23.39 0.43 -25.08
C ALA A 433 -24.08 -0.33 -23.94
N ASP A 434 -24.22 0.35 -22.80
CA ASP A 434 -24.80 -0.24 -21.59
C ASP A 434 -26.27 -0.65 -21.79
N PRO A 435 -26.75 -1.69 -21.08
CA PRO A 435 -28.17 -1.98 -21.02
C PRO A 435 -28.94 -0.79 -20.44
N VAL A 436 -29.94 -0.32 -21.18
CA VAL A 436 -30.76 0.84 -20.76
C VAL A 436 -31.90 0.37 -19.86
N ASP A 437 -32.12 1.04 -18.72
CA ASP A 437 -33.33 0.86 -17.90
C ASP A 437 -34.54 1.47 -18.62
N GLU A 438 -35.28 0.62 -19.33
CA GLU A 438 -36.42 1.02 -20.14
C GLU A 438 -37.54 1.69 -19.31
N ILE A 439 -37.69 1.31 -18.04
CA ILE A 439 -38.75 1.83 -17.16
C ILE A 439 -38.41 3.24 -16.69
N ALA A 440 -37.15 3.47 -16.31
CA ALA A 440 -36.70 4.79 -15.87
C ALA A 440 -36.80 5.83 -16.99
N VAL A 441 -36.39 5.46 -18.21
CA VAL A 441 -36.46 6.33 -19.39
C VAL A 441 -37.91 6.68 -19.74
N ALA A 442 -38.78 5.67 -19.78
CA ALA A 442 -40.19 5.88 -20.10
C ALA A 442 -40.88 6.82 -19.09
N LYS A 443 -40.56 6.71 -17.79
CA LYS A 443 -41.15 7.56 -16.76
C LYS A 443 -40.74 9.03 -16.84
N ALA A 444 -39.61 9.34 -17.47
CA ALA A 444 -39.04 10.69 -17.53
C ALA A 444 -39.37 11.43 -18.83
N ASP A 445 -39.79 10.73 -19.89
CA ASP A 445 -40.07 11.35 -21.20
C ASP A 445 -41.42 12.08 -21.21
N ALA A 446 -41.41 13.34 -21.66
CA ALA A 446 -42.58 14.22 -21.63
C ALA A 446 -43.75 13.70 -22.47
N ASP A 447 -43.48 13.01 -23.58
CA ASP A 447 -44.51 12.44 -24.46
C ASP A 447 -45.21 11.27 -23.76
N VAL A 448 -44.46 10.47 -23.00
CA VAL A 448 -44.99 9.35 -22.19
C VAL A 448 -45.79 9.89 -21.01
N ILE A 449 -45.29 10.91 -20.31
CA ILE A 449 -46.01 11.56 -19.21
C ILE A 449 -47.32 12.17 -19.71
N ALA A 450 -47.30 12.85 -20.87
CA ALA A 450 -48.50 13.42 -21.47
C ALA A 450 -49.50 12.34 -21.90
N ALA A 451 -49.03 11.24 -22.50
CA ALA A 451 -49.87 10.11 -22.89
C ALA A 451 -50.49 9.42 -21.67
N GLN A 452 -49.70 9.21 -20.60
CA GLN A 452 -50.16 8.60 -19.36
C GLN A 452 -51.19 9.49 -18.65
N LYS A 453 -50.93 10.80 -18.58
CA LYS A 453 -51.89 11.77 -18.02
C LYS A 453 -53.22 11.77 -18.78
N ALA A 454 -53.19 11.64 -20.12
CA ALA A 454 -54.40 11.55 -20.92
C ALA A 454 -55.20 10.26 -20.68
N VAL A 455 -54.53 9.17 -20.28
CA VAL A 455 -55.18 7.92 -19.83
C VAL A 455 -55.77 8.12 -18.43
N ASP A 456 -55.01 8.72 -17.52
CA ASP A 456 -55.42 8.95 -16.12
C ASP A 456 -56.63 9.90 -16.03
N ASP A 457 -56.65 10.99 -16.82
CA ASP A 457 -57.76 11.95 -16.89
C ASP A 457 -59.08 11.32 -17.39
N LYS A 458 -59.00 10.21 -18.14
CA LYS A 458 -60.17 9.45 -18.63
C LYS A 458 -60.64 8.37 -17.66
N GLY A 459 -59.83 7.98 -16.67
CA GLY A 459 -60.14 6.93 -15.69
C GLY A 459 -60.68 5.65 -16.34
N ASP A 460 -61.82 5.15 -15.86
CA ASP A 460 -62.46 3.91 -16.33
C ASP A 460 -62.96 3.95 -17.78
N LYS A 461 -62.96 5.13 -18.42
CA LYS A 461 -63.35 5.29 -19.84
C LYS A 461 -62.16 5.20 -20.81
N ALA A 462 -60.93 5.01 -20.33
CA ALA A 462 -59.76 4.88 -21.18
C ALA A 462 -59.82 3.59 -22.02
N THR A 463 -59.70 3.71 -23.35
CA THR A 463 -59.75 2.58 -24.28
C THR A 463 -58.38 1.87 -24.38
N ASP A 464 -58.36 0.64 -24.88
CA ASP A 464 -57.10 -0.08 -25.18
C ASP A 464 -56.21 0.68 -26.18
N ALA A 465 -56.82 1.43 -27.11
CA ALA A 465 -56.10 2.30 -28.03
C ALA A 465 -55.44 3.50 -27.32
N ASP A 466 -56.03 4.00 -26.23
CA ASP A 466 -55.42 5.06 -25.42
C ASP A 466 -54.23 4.53 -24.61
N ARG A 467 -54.35 3.32 -24.02
CA ARG A 467 -53.25 2.66 -23.29
C ARG A 467 -52.08 2.29 -24.21
N LYS A 468 -52.39 1.84 -25.43
CA LYS A 468 -51.38 1.55 -26.45
C LYS A 468 -50.54 2.76 -26.85
N LYS A 469 -51.11 3.98 -26.83
CA LYS A 469 -50.33 5.21 -27.07
C LYS A 469 -49.26 5.46 -26.02
N VAL A 470 -49.52 5.07 -24.76
CA VAL A 470 -48.50 5.14 -23.70
C VAL A 470 -47.38 4.13 -23.99
N GLU A 471 -47.72 2.90 -24.38
CA GLU A 471 -46.73 1.89 -24.75
C GLU A 471 -45.91 2.29 -25.98
N ASP A 472 -46.55 2.86 -27.01
CA ASP A 472 -45.88 3.32 -28.23
C ASP A 472 -44.98 4.53 -27.94
N ALA A 473 -45.44 5.48 -27.09
CA ALA A 473 -44.63 6.60 -26.63
C ALA A 473 -43.43 6.11 -25.78
N ALA A 474 -43.64 5.13 -24.90
CA ALA A 474 -42.57 4.54 -24.08
C ALA A 474 -41.53 3.83 -24.95
N ARG A 475 -41.96 3.03 -25.95
CA ARG A 475 -41.05 2.40 -26.91
C ARG A 475 -40.28 3.45 -27.72
N ALA A 476 -40.94 4.52 -28.15
CA ALA A 476 -40.29 5.61 -28.86
C ALA A 476 -39.27 6.34 -27.98
N ALA A 477 -39.58 6.60 -26.70
CA ALA A 477 -38.67 7.20 -25.73
C ALA A 477 -37.42 6.34 -25.49
N VAL A 478 -37.61 5.03 -25.27
CA VAL A 478 -36.50 4.07 -25.11
C VAL A 478 -35.63 4.00 -26.37
N ALA A 479 -36.24 4.02 -27.56
CA ALA A 479 -35.50 4.03 -28.82
C ALA A 479 -34.63 5.29 -29.00
N LYS A 480 -35.00 6.44 -28.41
CA LYS A 480 -34.20 7.68 -28.49
C LYS A 480 -32.84 7.59 -27.75
N VAL A 481 -32.71 6.71 -26.75
CA VAL A 481 -31.52 6.61 -25.88
C VAL A 481 -30.76 5.29 -26.00
N LYS A 482 -31.37 4.27 -26.61
CA LYS A 482 -30.76 2.96 -26.83
C LYS A 482 -29.46 3.09 -27.64
N GLY A 483 -28.36 2.58 -27.10
CA GLY A 483 -27.06 2.58 -27.78
C GLY A 483 -26.26 3.89 -27.69
N LYS A 484 -26.63 4.82 -26.81
CA LYS A 484 -26.00 6.16 -26.73
C LYS A 484 -25.10 6.40 -25.53
N THR A 485 -25.06 5.50 -24.54
CA THR A 485 -24.24 5.63 -23.33
C THR A 485 -23.41 4.37 -23.13
N LEU A 486 -22.14 4.54 -22.75
CA LEU A 486 -21.25 3.45 -22.39
C LEU A 486 -20.40 3.86 -21.18
N THR A 487 -20.49 3.08 -20.10
CA THR A 487 -19.72 3.30 -18.88
C THR A 487 -18.48 2.41 -18.89
N LEU A 488 -17.31 3.02 -18.70
CA LEU A 488 -16.06 2.31 -18.48
C LEU A 488 -15.71 2.41 -16.99
N PRO A 489 -15.92 1.33 -16.19
CA PRO A 489 -15.67 1.36 -14.76
C PRO A 489 -14.26 1.88 -14.42
N GLY A 490 -14.18 2.91 -13.59
CA GLY A 490 -12.93 3.54 -13.16
C GLY A 490 -12.27 4.46 -14.21
N ALA A 491 -12.81 4.58 -15.42
CA ALA A 491 -12.27 5.45 -16.47
C ALA A 491 -13.18 6.64 -16.82
N GLY A 492 -14.48 6.41 -16.95
CA GLY A 492 -15.43 7.47 -17.28
C GLY A 492 -16.63 6.99 -18.08
N VAL A 493 -17.38 7.94 -18.64
CA VAL A 493 -18.64 7.70 -19.36
C VAL A 493 -18.59 8.30 -20.75
N TRP A 494 -18.86 7.49 -21.76
CA TRP A 494 -19.08 7.91 -23.14
C TRP A 494 -20.57 8.17 -23.40
N GLN A 495 -20.87 9.24 -24.13
CA GLN A 495 -22.24 9.61 -24.50
C GLN A 495 -22.33 10.10 -25.95
N VAL A 496 -23.50 9.97 -26.57
CA VAL A 496 -23.81 10.61 -27.86
C VAL A 496 -24.70 11.81 -27.62
N GLU A 497 -24.19 13.01 -27.93
CA GLU A 497 -24.89 14.28 -27.78
C GLU A 497 -25.07 14.92 -29.18
N GLY A 498 -26.25 14.75 -29.78
CA GLY A 498 -26.52 15.20 -31.15
C GLY A 498 -25.70 14.42 -32.18
N ASN A 499 -24.79 15.11 -32.89
CA ASN A 499 -23.86 14.53 -33.87
C ASN A 499 -22.45 14.32 -33.30
N ALA A 500 -22.27 14.53 -31.99
CA ALA A 500 -20.98 14.39 -31.33
C ALA A 500 -20.96 13.17 -30.42
N VAL A 501 -19.79 12.53 -30.36
CA VAL A 501 -19.44 11.55 -29.34
C VAL A 501 -18.66 12.28 -28.26
N THR A 502 -19.15 12.21 -27.02
CA THR A 502 -18.56 12.88 -25.86
C THR A 502 -18.01 11.87 -24.86
N PHE A 503 -16.98 12.27 -24.13
CA PHE A 503 -16.41 11.49 -23.03
C PHE A 503 -16.30 12.37 -21.79
N ALA A 504 -16.86 11.89 -20.68
CA ALA A 504 -16.72 12.48 -19.36
C ALA A 504 -15.79 11.58 -18.51
N PRO A 505 -14.55 12.00 -18.20
CA PRO A 505 -13.62 11.17 -17.43
C PRO A 505 -14.04 11.04 -15.96
N ASP A 506 -13.68 9.92 -15.34
CA ASP A 506 -13.61 9.82 -13.88
C ASP A 506 -12.45 10.69 -13.37
N PRO A 507 -12.64 11.59 -12.39
CA PRO A 507 -11.56 12.42 -11.84
C PRO A 507 -10.33 11.65 -11.32
N ALA A 508 -10.52 10.39 -10.92
CA ALA A 508 -9.45 9.50 -10.45
C ALA A 508 -8.77 8.72 -11.59
N PHE A 509 -9.25 8.81 -12.83
CA PHE A 509 -8.68 8.08 -13.95
C PHE A 509 -7.28 8.59 -14.31
N ARG A 510 -6.35 7.66 -14.57
CA ARG A 510 -4.95 7.94 -14.90
C ARG A 510 -4.44 7.10 -16.08
N GLY A 511 -5.30 6.70 -17.02
CA GLY A 511 -4.86 6.13 -18.30
C GLY A 511 -4.54 7.20 -19.34
N ALA A 512 -3.57 6.97 -20.22
CA ALA A 512 -3.13 7.95 -21.22
C ALA A 512 -4.09 8.14 -22.40
N GLU A 513 -4.96 7.16 -22.67
CA GLU A 513 -5.94 7.23 -23.75
C GLU A 513 -7.25 6.51 -23.40
N VAL A 514 -8.32 6.96 -24.02
CA VAL A 514 -9.59 6.24 -24.09
C VAL A 514 -10.08 6.22 -25.54
N ALA A 515 -10.68 5.09 -25.91
CA ALA A 515 -11.27 4.95 -27.24
C ALA A 515 -12.64 4.28 -27.13
N VAL A 516 -13.52 4.65 -28.05
CA VAL A 516 -14.82 4.01 -28.24
C VAL A 516 -15.09 3.79 -29.71
N LYS A 517 -15.78 2.68 -30.01
CA LYS A 517 -16.30 2.40 -31.34
C LYS A 517 -17.71 2.93 -31.49
N TYR A 518 -18.00 3.55 -32.62
CA TYR A 518 -19.34 4.00 -32.98
C TYR A 518 -19.71 3.57 -34.40
N THR A 519 -20.99 3.58 -34.71
CA THR A 519 -21.54 3.35 -36.04
C THR A 519 -22.51 4.48 -36.39
N ILE A 520 -22.72 4.72 -37.68
CA ILE A 520 -23.66 5.71 -38.20
C ILE A 520 -24.64 5.03 -39.14
N ALA A 521 -25.93 5.22 -38.90
CA ALA A 521 -26.99 4.85 -39.84
C ALA A 521 -27.21 5.96 -40.89
N VAL A 522 -26.99 5.64 -42.17
CA VAL A 522 -27.21 6.53 -43.30
C VAL A 522 -28.24 5.88 -44.23
N LYS A 523 -29.44 6.46 -44.33
CA LYS A 523 -30.52 5.98 -45.21
C LYS A 523 -30.82 4.48 -45.03
N GLY A 524 -30.82 4.02 -43.78
CA GLY A 524 -31.11 2.62 -43.42
C GLY A 524 -29.95 1.62 -43.55
N ALA A 525 -28.75 2.05 -43.98
CA ALA A 525 -27.54 1.23 -43.93
C ALA A 525 -26.63 1.66 -42.76
N VAL A 526 -26.12 0.68 -42.00
CA VAL A 526 -25.20 0.94 -40.87
C VAL A 526 -23.76 0.91 -41.36
N SER A 527 -22.99 1.94 -41.05
CA SER A 527 -21.57 2.00 -41.39
C SER A 527 -20.76 0.94 -40.63
N ALA A 528 -19.58 0.61 -41.16
CA ALA A 528 -18.62 -0.18 -40.40
C ALA A 528 -18.22 0.58 -39.11
N PRO A 529 -17.93 -0.12 -37.99
CA PRO A 529 -17.49 0.53 -36.76
C PRO A 529 -16.28 1.43 -36.99
N LYS A 530 -16.37 2.66 -36.51
CA LYS A 530 -15.31 3.68 -36.54
C LYS A 530 -14.89 4.01 -35.12
N ASP A 531 -13.65 4.44 -34.97
CA ASP A 531 -13.08 4.78 -33.67
C ASP A 531 -13.16 6.28 -33.41
N VAL A 532 -13.52 6.65 -32.17
CA VAL A 532 -13.18 7.95 -31.58
C VAL A 532 -12.13 7.68 -30.52
N LYS A 533 -10.98 8.35 -30.65
CA LYS A 533 -9.85 8.29 -29.72
C LYS A 533 -9.65 9.65 -29.07
N ILE A 534 -9.64 9.67 -27.74
CA ILE A 534 -9.35 10.86 -26.93
C ILE A 534 -8.06 10.60 -26.17
N LEU A 535 -7.08 11.49 -26.34
CA LEU A 535 -5.84 11.48 -25.60
C LEU A 535 -5.98 12.27 -24.31
N LEU A 536 -5.33 11.79 -23.26
CA LEU A 536 -5.33 12.43 -21.94
C LEU A 536 -3.91 12.90 -21.64
N ASP A 537 -3.68 14.19 -21.86
CA ASP A 537 -2.39 14.86 -21.86
C ASP A 537 -1.92 15.15 -20.42
N GLY A 538 -0.64 14.89 -20.13
CA GLY A 538 -0.08 15.00 -18.78
C GLY A 538 -0.46 13.86 -17.83
N ILE A 539 -1.05 12.78 -18.34
CA ILE A 539 -1.28 11.54 -17.61
C ILE A 539 -0.14 10.58 -17.97
N ALA A 540 0.87 10.51 -17.11
CA ALA A 540 2.07 9.72 -17.38
C ALA A 540 1.75 8.21 -17.48
N ASP A 541 1.80 7.66 -18.70
CA ASP A 541 2.05 6.24 -18.89
C ASP A 541 3.55 6.00 -18.71
N LYS A 542 3.90 5.57 -17.49
CA LYS A 542 5.22 5.13 -17.02
C LYS A 542 6.16 6.27 -16.63
N ALA A 543 6.76 6.10 -15.45
CA ALA A 543 7.99 6.79 -15.11
C ALA A 543 8.98 6.64 -16.29
N PRO A 544 9.72 7.70 -16.66
CA PRO A 544 10.74 7.61 -17.67
C PRO A 544 11.58 6.34 -17.48
N ALA A 545 11.72 5.52 -18.54
CA ALA A 545 12.71 4.44 -18.51
C ALA A 545 14.06 5.03 -18.08
N ALA A 546 14.70 4.42 -17.08
CA ALA A 546 15.97 4.89 -16.52
C ALA A 546 16.97 5.13 -17.66
N ASP A 547 17.63 6.29 -17.67
CA ASP A 547 18.59 6.64 -18.71
C ASP A 547 19.75 5.62 -18.69
N PRO A 548 20.04 4.91 -19.79
CA PRO A 548 21.18 4.00 -19.87
C PRO A 548 22.53 4.66 -19.52
N ALA A 549 22.65 5.99 -19.72
CA ALA A 549 23.81 6.75 -19.27
C ALA A 549 23.92 6.77 -17.75
N THR A 550 22.82 6.89 -17.00
CA THR A 550 22.84 6.84 -15.53
C THR A 550 23.49 5.58 -15.02
N ALA A 551 23.07 4.41 -15.53
CA ALA A 551 23.64 3.13 -15.12
C ALA A 551 25.15 3.04 -15.45
N THR A 552 25.55 3.64 -16.58
CA THR A 552 26.96 3.69 -17.01
C THR A 552 27.79 4.64 -16.12
N ILE A 553 27.25 5.80 -15.77
CA ILE A 553 27.87 6.78 -14.88
C ILE A 553 28.01 6.18 -13.49
N ASP A 554 26.94 5.60 -12.91
CA ASP A 554 26.97 4.92 -11.62
C ASP A 554 28.05 3.82 -11.59
N LYS A 555 28.06 2.92 -12.58
CA LYS A 555 29.07 1.87 -12.69
C LYS A 555 30.49 2.42 -12.73
N THR A 556 30.71 3.50 -13.48
CA THR A 556 32.02 4.16 -13.58
C THR A 556 32.41 4.77 -12.25
N MET A 557 31.51 5.52 -11.60
CA MET A 557 31.76 6.17 -10.31
C MET A 557 32.09 5.14 -9.21
N ARG A 558 31.36 4.04 -9.13
CA ARG A 558 31.65 2.95 -8.17
C ARG A 558 33.03 2.35 -8.37
N ALA A 559 33.49 2.24 -9.62
CA ALA A 559 34.78 1.65 -9.94
C ALA A 559 35.97 2.57 -9.64
N VAL A 560 35.81 3.89 -9.84
CA VAL A 560 36.95 4.83 -9.82
C VAL A 560 36.92 5.84 -8.67
N VAL A 561 35.80 6.01 -7.96
CA VAL A 561 35.64 7.00 -6.89
C VAL A 561 35.18 6.34 -5.58
N PRO A 562 36.08 6.01 -4.63
CA PRO A 562 35.72 5.38 -3.37
C PRO A 562 34.67 6.15 -2.55
N LEU A 563 34.76 7.49 -2.52
CA LEU A 563 33.79 8.35 -1.82
C LEU A 563 32.36 8.16 -2.34
N TYR A 564 32.19 7.86 -3.63
CA TYR A 564 30.88 7.56 -4.21
C TYR A 564 30.23 6.34 -3.53
N ASN A 565 31.01 5.28 -3.33
CA ASN A 565 30.55 4.09 -2.62
C ASN A 565 30.21 4.39 -1.17
N ASP A 566 30.99 5.22 -0.48
CA ASP A 566 30.71 5.63 0.91
C ASP A 566 29.39 6.38 1.02
N VAL A 567 29.07 7.24 0.05
CA VAL A 567 27.79 7.97 -0.02
C VAL A 567 26.62 7.01 -0.26
N MET A 568 26.74 6.08 -1.22
CA MET A 568 25.69 5.06 -1.46
C MET A 568 25.50 4.14 -0.26
N ASN A 569 26.58 3.79 0.44
CA ASN A 569 26.53 3.02 1.68
C ASN A 569 25.84 3.80 2.82
N ALA A 570 26.04 5.11 2.92
CA ALA A 570 25.37 5.95 3.92
C ALA A 570 23.84 5.98 3.69
N ILE A 571 23.41 6.14 2.43
CA ILE A 571 21.98 6.02 2.05
C ILE A 571 21.46 4.62 2.41
N THR A 572 22.21 3.57 2.07
CA THR A 572 21.80 2.19 2.33
C THR A 572 21.57 1.92 3.82
N ARG A 573 22.50 2.35 4.69
CA ARG A 573 22.37 2.19 6.14
C ARG A 573 21.17 2.95 6.70
N TYR A 574 20.91 4.15 6.18
CA TYR A 574 19.74 4.93 6.56
C TYR A 574 18.43 4.23 6.18
N MET A 575 18.33 3.70 4.96
CA MET A 575 17.15 2.96 4.49
C MET A 575 16.97 1.62 5.21
N ASN A 576 18.06 0.99 5.65
CA ASN A 576 18.06 -0.26 6.39
C ASN A 576 17.79 -0.09 7.89
N ALA A 577 17.69 1.14 8.41
CA ALA A 577 17.22 1.39 9.77
C ALA A 577 15.70 1.21 9.85
N MET A 578 15.30 0.01 10.26
CA MET A 578 13.91 -0.44 10.20
C MET A 578 13.38 -0.89 11.55
N SER A 579 12.08 -0.67 11.77
CA SER A 579 11.40 -1.16 12.96
C SER A 579 11.15 -2.68 12.89
N PRO A 580 11.16 -3.40 14.03
CA PRO A 580 11.11 -4.86 14.05
C PRO A 580 9.73 -5.47 13.78
N GLY A 581 8.63 -4.70 13.86
CA GLY A 581 7.26 -5.21 13.88
C GLY A 581 6.92 -6.14 12.71
N ALA A 582 7.38 -5.81 11.50
CA ALA A 582 7.16 -6.67 10.33
C ALA A 582 8.00 -7.96 10.34
N ALA A 583 9.25 -7.89 10.83
CA ALA A 583 10.05 -9.09 11.07
C ALA A 583 9.35 -10.02 12.06
N MET A 584 8.81 -9.44 13.15
CA MET A 584 8.10 -10.18 14.18
C MET A 584 6.81 -10.82 13.68
N ALA A 585 6.05 -10.14 12.82
CA ALA A 585 4.89 -10.75 12.16
C ALA A 585 5.29 -11.96 11.31
N GLY A 586 6.45 -11.90 10.65
CA GLY A 586 7.03 -13.02 9.91
C GLY A 586 7.38 -14.18 10.86
N ILE A 587 8.10 -13.87 11.94
CA ILE A 587 8.48 -14.86 12.96
C ILE A 587 7.27 -15.51 13.62
N TYR A 588 6.22 -14.75 13.94
CA TYR A 588 4.96 -15.30 14.46
C TYR A 588 4.36 -16.26 13.45
N THR A 589 4.31 -15.88 12.18
CA THR A 589 3.78 -16.72 11.10
C THR A 589 4.56 -18.03 10.98
N MET A 590 5.89 -17.94 10.99
CA MET A 590 6.78 -19.10 10.94
C MET A 590 6.61 -20.03 12.15
N VAL A 591 6.60 -19.48 13.37
CA VAL A 591 6.47 -20.26 14.61
C VAL A 591 5.11 -20.92 14.68
N ASP A 592 4.04 -20.20 14.37
CA ASP A 592 2.68 -20.75 14.35
C ASP A 592 2.55 -21.92 13.38
N ASN A 593 3.06 -21.77 12.15
CA ASN A 593 2.98 -22.79 11.11
C ASN A 593 3.84 -24.03 11.42
N SER A 594 4.95 -23.87 12.15
CA SER A 594 5.89 -24.96 12.43
C SER A 594 5.67 -25.64 13.78
N ARG A 595 5.18 -24.90 14.78
CA ARG A 595 5.12 -25.34 16.18
C ARG A 595 3.80 -25.05 16.88
N GLY A 596 2.87 -24.36 16.21
CA GLY A 596 1.59 -23.94 16.77
C GLY A 596 1.68 -22.64 17.59
N VAL A 597 0.55 -21.93 17.65
CA VAL A 597 0.40 -20.63 18.33
C VAL A 597 0.74 -20.64 19.83
N TRP A 598 0.69 -21.81 20.45
CA TRP A 598 1.05 -22.02 21.86
C TRP A 598 2.55 -22.00 22.12
N LYS A 599 3.41 -22.00 21.09
CA LYS A 599 4.84 -21.79 21.25
C LYS A 599 5.15 -20.29 21.30
N ALA A 600 5.87 -19.86 22.34
CA ALA A 600 6.40 -18.50 22.44
C ALA A 600 7.28 -18.14 21.22
N PRO A 601 7.04 -17.00 20.54
CA PRO A 601 7.82 -16.56 19.38
C PRO A 601 9.12 -15.84 19.80
N ALA A 602 9.87 -16.49 20.71
CA ALA A 602 11.16 -16.05 21.22
C ALA A 602 12.19 -17.19 21.17
N ASN A 603 13.46 -16.83 21.31
CA ASN A 603 14.61 -17.66 20.97
C ASN A 603 14.58 -18.09 19.50
N VAL A 604 14.36 -17.12 18.62
CA VAL A 604 14.30 -17.30 17.16
C VAL A 604 15.20 -16.25 16.52
N SER A 605 16.03 -16.68 15.58
CA SER A 605 16.91 -15.78 14.83
C SER A 605 16.11 -14.89 13.88
N VAL A 606 16.47 -13.61 13.85
CA VAL A 606 15.92 -12.65 12.89
C VAL A 606 16.78 -12.69 11.62
N SER A 607 16.14 -12.85 10.47
CA SER A 607 16.76 -12.92 9.15
C SER A 607 16.79 -11.56 8.46
N ALA A 608 17.74 -11.37 7.54
CA ALA A 608 17.98 -10.12 6.82
C ALA A 608 18.32 -8.92 7.73
N VAL A 609 19.13 -9.17 8.77
CA VAL A 609 19.61 -8.19 9.74
C VAL A 609 21.08 -8.42 10.05
N THR A 610 21.84 -7.34 10.15
CA THR A 610 23.24 -7.31 10.59
C THR A 610 23.34 -7.24 12.12
N GLY A 611 22.40 -6.54 12.77
CA GLY A 611 22.27 -6.46 14.22
C GLY A 611 21.17 -5.52 14.68
N PRO A 612 20.91 -5.45 15.99
CA PRO A 612 20.10 -4.37 16.57
C PRO A 612 20.84 -3.04 16.52
N MET A 613 20.12 -1.93 16.33
CA MET A 613 20.71 -0.58 16.33
C MET A 613 21.22 -0.15 17.71
N VAL A 614 20.69 -0.75 18.77
CA VAL A 614 21.15 -0.56 20.14
C VAL A 614 21.47 -1.91 20.77
N ASN A 615 22.68 -2.05 21.33
CA ASN A 615 23.03 -3.27 22.04
C ASN A 615 22.51 -3.23 23.48
N ILE A 616 21.62 -4.15 23.81
CA ILE A 616 21.01 -4.27 25.14
C ILE A 616 21.76 -5.34 25.94
N ASN A 617 22.24 -4.97 27.12
CA ASN A 617 22.85 -5.92 28.07
C ASN A 617 21.78 -6.58 28.97
N HIS A 618 22.21 -7.51 29.84
CA HIS A 618 21.28 -8.26 30.70
C HIS A 618 20.52 -7.36 31.69
N GLN A 619 21.20 -6.38 32.30
CA GLN A 619 20.60 -5.48 33.28
C GLN A 619 19.57 -4.55 32.63
N GLN A 620 19.89 -3.97 31.47
CA GLN A 620 18.95 -3.14 30.71
C GLN A 620 17.72 -3.93 30.26
N GLN A 621 17.88 -5.22 29.95
CA GLN A 621 16.75 -6.06 29.58
C GLN A 621 15.77 -6.29 30.75
N GLU A 622 16.26 -6.34 32.00
CA GLU A 622 15.41 -6.56 33.17
C GLU A 622 14.34 -5.46 33.26
N ASP A 623 14.74 -4.21 33.10
CA ASP A 623 13.86 -3.03 33.11
C ASP A 623 12.93 -2.95 31.89
N LEU A 624 13.29 -3.59 30.77
CA LEU A 624 12.40 -3.74 29.61
C LEU A 624 11.30 -4.77 29.90
N ASN A 625 11.68 -5.88 30.52
CA ASN A 625 10.80 -7.00 30.82
C ASN A 625 9.84 -6.70 31.97
N VAL A 626 10.28 -6.07 33.07
CA VAL A 626 9.43 -5.69 34.21
C VAL A 626 9.60 -4.20 34.45
N SER A 627 8.50 -3.47 34.51
CA SER A 627 8.52 -2.04 34.86
C SER A 627 7.44 -1.68 35.86
N THR A 628 7.65 -0.58 36.58
CA THR A 628 6.66 0.00 37.50
C THR A 628 5.36 0.38 36.79
N THR A 629 5.41 0.66 35.49
CA THR A 629 4.23 0.97 34.67
C THR A 629 3.43 -0.27 34.25
N GLY A 630 3.98 -1.47 34.46
CA GLY A 630 3.38 -2.74 34.01
C GLY A 630 3.56 -3.07 32.53
N LYS A 631 4.12 -2.14 31.74
CA LYS A 631 4.26 -2.28 30.29
C LYS A 631 5.59 -2.89 29.88
N SER A 632 5.57 -4.18 29.53
CA SER A 632 6.76 -4.90 29.06
C SER A 632 7.09 -4.57 27.61
N ILE A 633 8.38 -4.64 27.29
CA ILE A 633 8.91 -4.49 25.93
C ILE A 633 9.84 -5.66 25.68
N ASN A 634 9.67 -6.31 24.52
CA ASN A 634 10.45 -7.49 24.16
C ASN A 634 11.76 -7.07 23.50
N ALA A 635 12.88 -7.53 24.07
CA ALA A 635 14.21 -7.22 23.56
C ALA A 635 14.60 -8.10 22.35
N ILE A 636 15.26 -7.51 21.37
CA ILE A 636 15.99 -8.21 20.31
C ILE A 636 17.48 -7.99 20.55
N ARG A 637 18.26 -9.08 20.63
CA ARG A 637 19.65 -9.03 21.14
C ARG A 637 20.61 -9.85 20.28
N PRO A 638 21.88 -9.42 20.15
CA PRO A 638 22.90 -10.22 19.51
C PRO A 638 23.51 -11.22 20.49
N PHE A 639 23.74 -12.45 20.04
CA PHE A 639 24.40 -13.53 20.76
C PHE A 639 25.57 -14.05 19.94
N VAL A 640 26.73 -14.19 20.57
CA VAL A 640 27.95 -14.69 19.92
C VAL A 640 27.71 -16.14 19.50
N GLY A 641 27.83 -16.42 18.19
CA GLY A 641 27.63 -17.76 17.63
C GLY A 641 26.18 -18.09 17.24
N GLU A 642 25.19 -17.32 17.71
CA GLU A 642 23.75 -17.55 17.41
C GLU A 642 23.10 -16.41 16.60
N GLY A 643 23.82 -15.29 16.43
CA GLY A 643 23.35 -14.13 15.67
C GLY A 643 22.37 -13.26 16.47
N THR A 644 21.46 -12.57 15.77
CA THR A 644 20.47 -11.70 16.40
C THR A 644 19.19 -12.48 16.69
N LEU A 645 18.83 -12.60 17.97
CA LEU A 645 17.68 -13.37 18.43
C LEU A 645 16.59 -12.47 19.03
N VAL A 646 15.33 -12.86 18.81
CA VAL A 646 14.21 -12.37 19.61
C VAL A 646 14.30 -12.96 21.01
N TRP A 647 14.39 -12.11 22.03
CA TRP A 647 14.69 -12.51 23.40
C TRP A 647 13.63 -12.06 24.42
N GLY A 648 12.37 -12.02 24.00
CA GLY A 648 11.20 -11.75 24.85
C GLY A 648 9.90 -12.22 24.19
N ALA A 649 8.93 -12.65 25.00
CA ALA A 649 7.61 -13.12 24.55
C ALA A 649 6.46 -12.64 25.45
N ARG A 650 6.59 -11.44 26.02
CA ARG A 650 5.58 -10.81 26.88
C ARG A 650 4.64 -9.91 26.07
N THR A 651 3.37 -9.87 26.47
CA THR A 651 2.41 -8.85 26.02
C THR A 651 2.77 -7.50 26.64
N LEU A 652 2.09 -6.42 26.28
CA LEU A 652 2.23 -5.16 27.03
C LEU A 652 1.69 -5.31 28.46
N ASP A 653 0.80 -6.25 28.76
CA ASP A 653 0.31 -6.52 30.13
C ASP A 653 1.27 -7.45 30.89
N GLY A 654 2.53 -7.07 30.97
CA GLY A 654 3.59 -7.96 31.44
C GLY A 654 3.59 -8.25 32.94
N ASN A 655 3.00 -7.38 33.75
CA ASN A 655 2.88 -7.62 35.19
C ASN A 655 1.72 -8.57 35.53
N SER A 656 0.77 -8.80 34.60
CA SER A 656 -0.31 -9.77 34.78
C SER A 656 0.23 -11.17 35.05
N LEU A 657 -0.53 -11.97 35.80
CA LEU A 657 -0.24 -13.40 36.00
C LEU A 657 -0.97 -14.29 35.00
N ASP A 658 -2.01 -13.76 34.35
CA ASP A 658 -2.87 -14.49 33.42
C ASP A 658 -2.47 -14.21 31.97
N TRP A 659 -2.25 -12.94 31.64
CA TRP A 659 -2.09 -12.48 30.25
C TRP A 659 -0.68 -12.01 29.90
N ARG A 660 0.30 -12.34 30.75
CA ARG A 660 1.71 -11.96 30.60
C ARG A 660 2.32 -12.32 29.25
N TYR A 661 1.98 -13.49 28.70
CA TYR A 661 2.71 -14.09 27.59
C TYR A 661 1.93 -14.08 26.29
N ILE A 662 2.64 -13.77 25.21
CA ILE A 662 2.09 -13.65 23.85
C ILE A 662 1.43 -14.96 23.40
N ASN A 663 2.11 -16.09 23.57
CA ASN A 663 1.58 -17.39 23.17
C ASN A 663 0.33 -17.78 23.97
N VAL A 664 0.23 -17.37 25.24
CA VAL A 664 -0.96 -17.63 26.07
C VAL A 664 -2.15 -16.85 25.53
N ARG A 665 -2.01 -15.52 25.36
CA ARG A 665 -3.08 -14.67 24.79
C ARG A 665 -3.51 -15.16 23.41
N ARG A 666 -2.56 -15.39 22.50
CA ARG A 666 -2.87 -15.79 21.12
C ARG A 666 -3.49 -17.19 21.03
N THR A 667 -3.11 -18.12 21.90
CA THR A 667 -3.77 -19.44 21.98
C THR A 667 -5.21 -19.30 22.46
N MET A 668 -5.46 -18.47 23.48
CA MET A 668 -6.83 -18.22 23.95
C MET A 668 -7.69 -17.58 22.86
N ILE A 669 -7.18 -16.57 22.15
CA ILE A 669 -7.87 -15.96 21.00
C ILE A 669 -8.26 -17.02 19.95
N MET A 670 -7.32 -17.91 19.59
CA MET A 670 -7.59 -18.98 18.62
C MET A 670 -8.69 -19.94 19.10
N ILE A 671 -8.65 -20.34 20.37
CA ILE A 671 -9.65 -21.26 20.95
C ILE A 671 -11.02 -20.59 21.00
N GLU A 672 -11.10 -19.36 21.52
CA GLU A 672 -12.34 -18.58 21.63
C GLU A 672 -12.98 -18.39 20.25
N GLU A 673 -12.19 -17.99 19.25
CA GLU A 673 -12.69 -17.71 17.91
C GLU A 673 -13.15 -18.98 17.18
N SER A 674 -12.38 -20.07 17.31
CA SER A 674 -12.75 -21.37 16.73
C SER A 674 -14.08 -21.87 17.31
N ILE A 675 -14.22 -21.85 18.64
CA ILE A 675 -15.45 -22.27 19.32
C ILE A 675 -16.61 -21.35 18.95
N ARG A 676 -16.39 -20.03 18.89
CA ARG A 676 -17.43 -19.06 18.51
C ARG A 676 -17.96 -19.32 17.11
N LEU A 677 -17.09 -19.55 16.13
CA LEU A 677 -17.51 -19.83 14.75
C LEU A 677 -18.29 -21.15 14.66
N ALA A 678 -17.85 -22.19 15.36
CA ALA A 678 -18.57 -23.47 15.39
C ALA A 678 -19.94 -23.36 16.08
N ALA A 679 -20.02 -22.60 17.18
CA ALA A 679 -21.26 -22.39 17.93
C ALA A 679 -22.32 -21.63 17.12
N LYS A 680 -21.93 -20.81 16.13
CA LYS A 680 -22.89 -20.09 15.24
C LYS A 680 -23.88 -21.02 14.54
N ALA A 681 -23.47 -22.25 14.23
CA ALA A 681 -24.34 -23.22 13.56
C ALA A 681 -25.54 -23.67 14.42
N TYR A 682 -25.50 -23.42 15.74
CA TYR A 682 -26.56 -23.79 16.68
C TYR A 682 -27.47 -22.63 17.05
N VAL A 683 -27.26 -21.44 16.44
CA VAL A 683 -28.18 -20.31 16.60
C VAL A 683 -29.52 -20.68 15.95
N PHE A 684 -30.61 -20.51 16.69
CA PHE A 684 -31.97 -20.95 16.34
C PHE A 684 -32.24 -22.46 16.36
N GLU A 685 -31.30 -23.29 16.78
CA GLU A 685 -31.59 -24.69 17.08
C GLU A 685 -32.41 -24.82 18.38
N PRO A 686 -33.23 -25.88 18.54
CA PRO A 686 -33.98 -26.10 19.78
C PRO A 686 -33.05 -26.18 21.00
N ASN A 687 -33.29 -25.33 22.02
CA ASN A 687 -32.50 -25.28 23.25
C ASN A 687 -32.86 -26.47 24.18
N THR A 688 -32.29 -27.65 23.89
CA THR A 688 -32.61 -28.92 24.56
C THR A 688 -31.36 -29.68 24.96
N ALA A 689 -31.51 -30.68 25.84
CA ALA A 689 -30.42 -31.55 26.28
C ALA A 689 -29.61 -32.19 25.13
N ASN A 690 -30.27 -32.54 24.02
CA ASN A 690 -29.58 -33.10 22.85
C ASN A 690 -28.62 -32.08 22.22
N THR A 691 -29.03 -30.82 22.10
CA THR A 691 -28.22 -29.73 21.56
C THR A 691 -27.01 -29.46 22.47
N TRP A 692 -27.23 -29.45 23.79
CA TRP A 692 -26.15 -29.24 24.77
C TRP A 692 -25.08 -30.32 24.71
N VAL A 693 -25.50 -31.59 24.67
CA VAL A 693 -24.57 -32.73 24.53
C VAL A 693 -23.77 -32.61 23.23
N THR A 694 -24.43 -32.26 22.12
CA THR A 694 -23.80 -32.11 20.81
C THR A 694 -22.74 -31.01 20.83
N ILE A 695 -23.07 -29.84 21.39
CA ILE A 695 -22.13 -28.71 21.51
C ILE A 695 -20.94 -29.07 22.41
N ARG A 696 -21.20 -29.67 23.58
CA ARG A 696 -20.15 -30.08 24.51
C ARG A 696 -19.19 -31.05 23.85
N SER A 697 -19.69 -32.13 23.24
CA SER A 697 -18.85 -33.12 22.57
C SER A 697 -18.05 -32.54 21.40
N MET A 698 -18.64 -31.61 20.63
CA MET A 698 -17.93 -30.89 19.56
C MET A 698 -16.73 -30.10 20.12
N ILE A 699 -16.91 -29.35 21.21
CA ILE A 699 -15.85 -28.54 21.83
C ILE A 699 -14.79 -29.45 22.48
N GLU A 700 -15.19 -30.50 23.19
CA GLU A 700 -14.28 -31.46 23.82
C GLU A 700 -13.37 -32.16 22.80
N ASN A 701 -13.91 -32.56 21.64
CA ASN A 701 -13.13 -33.18 20.57
C ASN A 701 -12.06 -32.23 20.00
N PHE A 702 -12.42 -30.96 19.86
CA PHE A 702 -11.49 -29.92 19.42
C PHE A 702 -10.38 -29.67 20.43
N LEU A 703 -10.71 -29.43 21.70
CA LEU A 703 -9.73 -29.21 22.76
C LEU A 703 -8.84 -30.44 22.99
N THR A 704 -9.38 -31.64 22.81
CA THR A 704 -8.57 -32.88 22.80
C THR A 704 -7.52 -32.85 21.70
N SER A 705 -7.87 -32.34 20.51
CA SER A 705 -6.93 -32.23 19.39
C SER A 705 -5.85 -31.20 19.67
N VAL A 706 -6.19 -30.05 20.27
CA VAL A 706 -5.23 -29.02 20.70
C VAL A 706 -4.30 -29.56 21.81
N TRP A 707 -4.84 -30.30 22.78
CA TRP A 707 -4.05 -30.95 23.83
C TRP A 707 -3.06 -31.98 23.27
N LYS A 708 -3.51 -32.85 22.35
CA LYS A 708 -2.64 -33.83 21.66
C LYS A 708 -1.52 -33.16 20.87
N ALA A 709 -1.75 -31.96 20.34
CA ALA A 709 -0.74 -31.15 19.65
C ALA A 709 0.20 -30.38 20.62
N GLY A 710 -0.01 -30.48 21.93
CA GLY A 710 0.81 -29.87 22.97
C GLY A 710 0.43 -28.43 23.35
N GLY A 711 -0.73 -27.93 22.87
CA GLY A 711 -1.18 -26.57 23.14
C GLY A 711 -1.79 -26.35 24.53
N LEU A 712 -2.25 -27.43 25.17
CA LEU A 712 -2.79 -27.40 26.52
C LEU A 712 -1.91 -28.24 27.45
N ALA A 713 -1.75 -27.78 28.69
CA ALA A 713 -0.98 -28.43 29.72
C ALA A 713 -1.83 -29.43 30.50
N GLY A 714 -1.31 -30.62 30.78
CA GLY A 714 -2.02 -31.65 31.54
C GLY A 714 -1.57 -33.05 31.14
N SER A 715 -1.52 -33.98 32.08
CA SER A 715 -1.11 -35.37 31.82
C SER A 715 -2.22 -36.18 31.14
N VAL A 716 -3.46 -35.77 31.37
CA VAL A 716 -4.69 -36.30 30.77
C VAL A 716 -5.61 -35.15 30.33
N PRO A 717 -6.57 -35.37 29.42
CA PRO A 717 -7.46 -34.30 28.94
C PRO A 717 -8.21 -33.56 30.05
N THR A 718 -8.61 -34.27 31.11
CA THR A 718 -9.35 -33.69 32.24
C THR A 718 -8.52 -32.76 33.13
N ASP A 719 -7.19 -32.85 33.08
CA ASP A 719 -6.30 -31.87 33.71
C ASP A 719 -6.19 -30.61 32.83
N ALA A 720 -6.36 -30.76 31.52
CA ALA A 720 -6.07 -29.75 30.52
C ALA A 720 -7.27 -28.86 30.19
N PHE A 721 -8.48 -29.40 30.19
CA PHE A 721 -9.70 -28.63 29.93
C PHE A 721 -10.95 -29.29 30.52
N SER A 722 -12.01 -28.48 30.68
CA SER A 722 -13.36 -28.96 30.93
C SER A 722 -14.40 -28.10 30.19
N VAL A 723 -15.52 -28.73 29.79
CA VAL A 723 -16.61 -28.07 29.06
C VAL A 723 -17.92 -28.37 29.77
N HIS A 724 -18.63 -27.31 30.16
CA HIS A 724 -19.89 -27.38 30.89
C HIS A 724 -21.01 -26.78 30.05
N CYS A 725 -22.13 -27.49 29.95
CA CYS A 725 -23.31 -27.04 29.20
C CYS A 725 -24.54 -27.86 29.62
N GLY A 726 -25.45 -27.25 30.38
CA GLY A 726 -26.70 -27.90 30.79
C GLY A 726 -27.52 -27.13 31.82
N LEU A 727 -28.78 -27.55 31.97
CA LEU A 727 -29.69 -27.07 33.02
C LEU A 727 -29.21 -27.52 34.40
N GLY A 728 -29.05 -26.56 35.32
CA GLY A 728 -28.49 -26.79 36.65
C GLY A 728 -26.96 -26.89 36.68
N GLU A 729 -26.30 -26.75 35.52
CA GLU A 729 -24.85 -26.72 35.39
C GLU A 729 -24.37 -25.31 35.00
N THR A 730 -24.75 -24.84 33.81
CA THR A 730 -24.43 -23.49 33.30
C THR A 730 -25.67 -22.62 33.09
N MET A 731 -26.85 -23.23 33.03
CA MET A 731 -28.11 -22.55 32.72
C MET A 731 -29.15 -22.81 33.82
N THR A 732 -29.98 -21.81 34.06
CA THR A 732 -31.22 -21.93 34.85
C THR A 732 -32.43 -22.16 33.94
N ALA A 733 -33.59 -22.49 34.51
CA ALA A 733 -34.83 -22.59 33.74
C ALA A 733 -35.20 -21.25 33.08
N ASN A 734 -34.90 -20.13 33.73
CA ASN A 734 -35.13 -18.79 33.19
C ASN A 734 -34.23 -18.51 31.98
N ASP A 735 -32.96 -18.91 32.02
CA ASP A 735 -32.06 -18.76 30.86
C ASP A 735 -32.64 -19.46 29.61
N ILE A 736 -33.19 -20.66 29.79
CA ILE A 736 -33.82 -21.41 28.69
C ILE A 736 -35.07 -20.69 28.18
N LEU A 737 -35.92 -20.16 29.07
CA LEU A 737 -37.12 -19.40 28.70
C LEU A 737 -36.77 -18.09 27.98
N GLU A 738 -35.66 -17.46 28.35
CA GLU A 738 -35.10 -16.28 27.68
C GLU A 738 -34.34 -16.61 26.39
N GLY A 739 -34.28 -17.90 26.00
CA GLY A 739 -33.61 -18.35 24.78
C GLY A 739 -32.08 -18.32 24.85
N LYS A 740 -31.49 -18.29 26.05
CA LYS A 740 -30.04 -18.29 26.27
C LYS A 740 -29.51 -19.72 26.35
N LEU A 741 -28.38 -19.95 25.68
CA LEU A 741 -27.58 -21.16 25.83
C LEU A 741 -26.19 -20.76 26.32
N LEU A 742 -25.85 -21.14 27.55
CA LEU A 742 -24.61 -20.75 28.21
C LEU A 742 -23.64 -21.93 28.26
N ILE A 743 -22.41 -21.71 27.81
CA ILE A 743 -21.32 -22.70 27.75
C ILE A 743 -20.16 -22.15 28.56
N THR A 744 -19.63 -22.94 29.49
CA THR A 744 -18.41 -22.59 30.22
C THR A 744 -17.30 -23.52 29.77
N VAL A 745 -16.20 -22.95 29.29
CA VAL A 745 -15.00 -23.67 28.84
C VAL A 745 -13.84 -23.25 29.72
N LEU A 746 -13.17 -24.23 30.33
CA LEU A 746 -11.96 -24.03 31.12
C LEU A 746 -10.79 -24.70 30.40
N VAL A 747 -9.65 -24.01 30.28
CA VAL A 747 -8.45 -24.53 29.62
C VAL A 747 -7.19 -24.16 30.40
N ALA A 748 -6.22 -25.07 30.44
CA ALA A 748 -4.89 -24.85 30.98
C ALA A 748 -3.89 -24.68 29.83
N VAL A 749 -3.56 -23.45 29.48
CA VAL A 749 -2.63 -23.16 28.37
C VAL A 749 -1.17 -23.34 28.82
N THR A 750 -0.33 -23.93 27.96
CA THR A 750 1.10 -24.12 28.23
C THR A 750 1.83 -22.76 28.35
N ARG A 751 2.58 -22.57 29.45
CA ARG A 751 3.39 -21.37 29.71
C ARG A 751 4.87 -21.61 29.34
N PRO A 752 5.61 -20.59 28.85
CA PRO A 752 7.03 -20.74 28.55
C PRO A 752 7.90 -20.78 29.82
N ALA A 753 9.02 -21.50 29.77
CA ALA A 753 10.08 -21.40 30.77
C ALA A 753 10.99 -20.22 30.41
N GLU A 754 10.77 -19.06 31.03
CA GLU A 754 11.55 -17.83 30.79
C GLU A 754 12.88 -17.83 31.58
N PHE A 755 12.91 -18.47 32.75
CA PHE A 755 14.07 -18.52 33.64
C PHE A 755 14.48 -19.97 33.89
N ILE A 756 15.78 -20.25 33.82
CA ILE A 756 16.38 -21.54 34.18
C ILE A 756 17.46 -21.24 35.24
N GLU A 757 17.24 -21.68 36.47
CA GLU A 757 18.23 -21.59 37.55
C GLU A 757 19.00 -22.91 37.65
N VAL A 758 20.32 -22.85 37.57
CA VAL A 758 21.22 -24.00 37.75
C VAL A 758 22.07 -23.77 39.00
N THR A 759 21.72 -24.45 40.09
CA THR A 759 22.43 -24.35 41.36
C THR A 759 23.59 -25.35 41.42
N PHE A 760 24.82 -24.87 41.55
CA PHE A 760 25.99 -25.71 41.82
C PHE A 760 26.22 -25.79 43.33
N MET A 761 26.31 -27.02 43.86
CA MET A 761 26.71 -27.26 45.25
C MET A 761 27.94 -28.16 45.27
N GLN A 762 29.01 -27.70 45.94
CA GLN A 762 30.16 -28.54 46.19
C GLN A 762 29.79 -29.57 47.26
N GLN A 763 29.69 -30.83 46.85
CA GLN A 763 29.44 -31.91 47.79
C GLN A 763 30.73 -32.22 48.56
N MET A 764 30.64 -32.40 49.89
CA MET A 764 31.76 -32.93 50.66
C MET A 764 32.20 -34.27 50.08
N GLN A 765 33.51 -34.42 49.91
CA GLN A 765 34.13 -35.63 49.41
C GLN A 765 33.72 -36.81 50.31
N LYS A 766 32.96 -37.76 49.76
CA LYS A 766 32.43 -38.92 50.51
C LYS A 766 33.46 -40.06 50.66
N SER A 767 34.63 -39.92 50.03
CA SER A 767 35.82 -40.77 50.16
C SER A 767 37.04 -40.07 49.57
#